data_AF-A0A845V672-F1
#
_entry.id   AF-A0A845V672-F1
#
_cell.length_a   1.000
_cell.length_b   1.000
_cell.length_c   1.000
_cell.angle_alpha   90.00
_cell.angle_beta   90.00
_cell.angle_gamma   90.00
#
_symmetry.space_group_name_H-M   'P 1'
#
loop_
_entity.id
_entity.type
_entity.pdbx_description
1 polymer ?
#
loop_
_entity_poly.entity_id
_entity_poly.type
_entity_poly.pdbx_seq_one_letter_code
_entity_poly.pdbx_strand_id
1 'polypeptide(L)'
;MVGWLRKGLKAIILDQGLNLFPARLGIPRAIQVRFPLARAAWMLRPRAACCRVLRGSCRQFEMNKILSRLASYLVMIPLVVISFSAHPKDEGLAMRHYQLVTEIREDQWPVWQDEDATPEDLESALAQLAGALDHLARPEVEELALGNSYLHYRVYNIRRDMLQIEAKMGRPERVVEQLRYLRHFVVAAGDHARLLEELPKSVLDHPDVQRELAAWRALARVAAAESLATPYAEDLPANEKIAGVSRIWAMAREYFVHFDARPELDWDQAYLEAIETVLATDSTADYYRELMRFVARLGDSHSNVYPPEELSEHFYARPPIRTQWIEGRVIVTGVFSDRLRALGLSVGSEIESIDDEAVAAYVRQHVAPFQSASTEQDLKVRKYGYALLAGPSTRSLTLSLRQPDGSLQTIEVERSGYTDVEWPESFQRRQLDGGIEYLSLDSFADGRALEAFDAAWPEIQQASGLILDLRNNGGGSSWPGYRILAYLIDEPAVPAASWTRRNDSVRQAASASVQFHPLSVRPIEPIAEDNYAGPIVLLTGPRTFSAAEDMAMAFAVSQRGVIIGQTTAGSTGQPLMFHLPGGGMARICAKRDTWPDGSPLVGVGVAPDIEIAPNVSDIQAGRDPVMEAAMDWIRERTD
;
A
#
# COMPACT_ATOMS: atom_id res chain seq x y z
N MET A 1 29.04 -20.78 -13.68
CA MET A 1 28.55 -21.37 -12.42
C MET A 1 28.03 -22.80 -12.62
N VAL A 2 28.90 -23.71 -13.08
CA VAL A 2 28.61 -25.16 -13.31
C VAL A 2 29.60 -26.02 -12.51
N GLY A 3 30.24 -25.43 -11.50
CA GLY A 3 31.35 -26.02 -10.73
C GLY A 3 31.06 -26.36 -9.26
N TRP A 4 29.84 -26.14 -8.76
CA TRP A 4 29.56 -26.26 -7.31
C TRP A 4 28.39 -27.18 -6.91
N LEU A 5 27.73 -27.85 -7.86
CA LEU A 5 26.70 -28.88 -7.58
C LEU A 5 27.18 -30.32 -7.88
N ARG A 6 28.48 -30.58 -7.70
CA ARG A 6 29.10 -31.93 -7.83
C ARG A 6 29.83 -32.43 -6.58
N LYS A 7 29.72 -31.74 -5.44
CA LYS A 7 30.40 -32.12 -4.18
C LYS A 7 29.49 -32.54 -3.00
N GLY A 8 28.18 -32.70 -3.22
CA GLY A 8 27.23 -33.17 -2.17
C GLY A 8 26.87 -34.66 -2.23
N LEU A 9 27.19 -35.37 -3.32
CA LEU A 9 26.72 -36.75 -3.57
C LEU A 9 27.87 -37.78 -3.62
N LYS A 10 28.89 -37.58 -2.77
CA LYS A 10 30.06 -38.46 -2.62
C LYS A 10 30.42 -38.72 -1.15
N ALA A 11 29.41 -38.75 -0.27
CA ALA A 11 29.53 -39.19 1.12
C ALA A 11 28.64 -40.42 1.44
N ILE A 12 28.02 -41.01 0.43
CA ILE A 12 27.29 -42.28 0.50
C ILE A 12 27.69 -43.01 -0.78
N ILE A 13 28.03 -44.30 -0.72
CA ILE A 13 28.77 -45.07 -1.74
C ILE A 13 30.30 -44.96 -1.57
N LEU A 14 30.74 -45.23 -0.35
CA LEU A 14 31.97 -45.95 -0.03
C LEU A 14 31.60 -47.04 1.00
N ASP A 15 30.67 -47.90 0.61
CA ASP A 15 30.48 -49.23 1.17
C ASP A 15 29.81 -50.05 0.07
N GLN A 16 30.23 -51.29 -0.15
CA GLN A 16 29.91 -52.14 -1.32
C GLN A 16 30.78 -51.84 -2.56
N GLY A 17 32.05 -52.26 -2.50
CA GLY A 17 32.91 -52.30 -3.68
C GLY A 17 32.41 -53.28 -4.74
N LEU A 18 32.53 -52.91 -6.02
CA LEU A 18 32.97 -53.76 -7.12
C LEU A 18 33.13 -52.92 -8.40
N ASN A 19 34.23 -53.23 -9.11
CA ASN A 19 34.84 -52.50 -10.21
C ASN A 19 34.14 -52.68 -11.58
N LEU A 20 34.01 -51.54 -12.29
CA LEU A 20 34.51 -51.24 -13.66
C LEU A 20 34.40 -52.31 -14.77
N PHE A 21 33.67 -52.03 -15.86
CA PHE A 21 34.17 -51.43 -17.13
C PHE A 21 33.00 -51.21 -18.14
N PRO A 22 33.15 -50.33 -19.16
CA PRO A 22 32.06 -49.69 -19.89
C PRO A 22 31.90 -50.17 -21.34
N ALA A 23 30.71 -50.05 -21.92
CA ALA A 23 30.54 -49.88 -23.36
C ALA A 23 29.16 -49.35 -23.78
N ARG A 24 29.19 -48.16 -24.38
CA ARG A 24 28.48 -47.66 -25.59
C ARG A 24 26.98 -47.95 -25.83
N LEU A 25 26.27 -46.82 -25.99
CA LEU A 25 25.30 -46.43 -27.04
C LEU A 25 24.25 -47.47 -27.52
N GLY A 26 22.98 -47.10 -27.36
CA GLY A 26 21.88 -47.63 -28.17
C GLY A 26 20.50 -47.18 -27.71
N ILE A 27 19.87 -46.27 -28.46
CA ILE A 27 18.42 -46.00 -28.42
C ILE A 27 17.69 -47.25 -28.98
N PRO A 28 16.59 -47.72 -28.37
CA PRO A 28 15.33 -47.76 -29.14
C PRO A 28 14.00 -47.61 -28.35
N ARG A 29 13.06 -46.93 -29.03
CA ARG A 29 11.61 -47.19 -29.21
C ARG A 29 10.69 -47.63 -28.05
N ALA A 30 9.67 -46.78 -27.85
CA ALA A 30 8.23 -47.06 -27.80
C ALA A 30 7.74 -48.38 -27.17
N ILE A 31 7.03 -48.27 -26.04
CA ILE A 31 6.08 -49.27 -25.56
C ILE A 31 4.79 -48.55 -25.13
N GLN A 32 3.71 -48.79 -25.89
CA GLN A 32 2.32 -48.58 -25.47
C GLN A 32 1.90 -49.73 -24.54
N VAL A 33 1.29 -49.44 -23.39
CA VAL A 33 0.40 -50.40 -22.70
C VAL A 33 -0.82 -49.65 -22.14
N ARG A 34 -2.00 -50.17 -22.50
CA ARG A 34 -3.35 -49.74 -22.12
C ARG A 34 -3.66 -50.10 -20.67
N PHE A 35 -4.38 -49.23 -19.95
CA PHE A 35 -5.08 -49.56 -18.70
C PHE A 35 -6.58 -49.80 -18.97
N PRO A 36 -7.20 -50.87 -18.44
CA PRO A 36 -8.64 -51.02 -18.48
C PRO A 36 -9.33 -50.38 -17.26
N LEU A 37 -10.41 -49.65 -17.54
CA LEU A 37 -11.38 -49.12 -16.58
C LEU A 37 -12.23 -50.26 -15.98
N ALA A 38 -12.42 -50.26 -14.66
CA ALA A 38 -13.50 -50.98 -14.01
C ALA A 38 -14.20 -50.10 -12.96
N ARG A 39 -15.52 -49.98 -13.13
CA ARG A 39 -16.48 -49.27 -12.29
C ARG A 39 -16.71 -50.00 -10.96
N ALA A 40 -16.94 -49.24 -9.89
CA ALA A 40 -17.90 -49.63 -8.84
C ALA A 40 -18.43 -48.39 -8.11
N ALA A 41 -19.74 -48.19 -8.18
CA ALA A 41 -20.50 -47.16 -7.48
C ALA A 41 -21.10 -47.76 -6.21
N TRP A 42 -21.00 -47.10 -5.07
CA TRP A 42 -21.85 -47.38 -3.89
C TRP A 42 -22.27 -46.08 -3.20
N MET A 43 -23.60 -45.89 -3.12
CA MET A 43 -24.30 -44.85 -2.38
C MET A 43 -24.31 -45.18 -0.88
N LEU A 44 -24.15 -44.17 -0.02
CA LEU A 44 -24.51 -44.25 1.40
C LEU A 44 -25.39 -43.05 1.79
N ARG A 45 -26.60 -43.35 2.28
CA ARG A 45 -27.46 -42.45 3.06
C ARG A 45 -27.10 -42.59 4.55
N PRO A 46 -27.17 -41.53 5.37
CA PRO A 46 -27.14 -41.69 6.82
C PRO A 46 -28.56 -41.73 7.42
N ARG A 47 -28.77 -42.64 8.37
CA ARG A 47 -29.87 -42.58 9.35
C ARG A 47 -29.30 -42.20 10.71
N ALA A 48 -29.95 -41.24 11.34
CA ALA A 48 -29.74 -40.83 12.72
C ALA A 48 -30.17 -41.92 13.72
N ALA A 49 -29.49 -41.96 14.87
CA ALA A 49 -30.09 -42.36 16.14
C ALA A 49 -29.27 -41.81 17.32
N CYS A 50 -29.98 -41.51 18.38
CA CYS A 50 -29.62 -40.67 19.51
C CYS A 50 -29.11 -41.49 20.72
N CYS A 51 -28.54 -40.75 21.68
CA CYS A 51 -28.60 -40.96 23.14
C CYS A 51 -27.49 -41.70 23.93
N ARG A 52 -27.05 -40.95 24.97
CA ARG A 52 -26.65 -41.30 26.35
C ARG A 52 -25.17 -41.47 26.72
N VAL A 53 -24.64 -40.38 27.26
CA VAL A 53 -23.97 -40.19 28.57
C VAL A 53 -23.70 -41.46 29.40
N LEU A 54 -22.43 -41.65 29.81
CA LEU A 54 -22.02 -41.92 31.20
C LEU A 54 -20.49 -41.71 31.39
N ARG A 55 -20.13 -41.20 32.57
CA ARG A 55 -18.79 -40.85 33.08
C ARG A 55 -17.97 -42.10 33.44
N GLY A 56 -16.64 -42.03 33.40
CA GLY A 56 -15.77 -42.99 34.13
C GLY A 56 -14.30 -43.09 33.69
N SER A 57 -13.45 -42.29 34.34
CA SER A 57 -12.01 -42.47 34.69
C SER A 57 -11.11 -43.59 34.10
N CYS A 58 -9.93 -43.13 33.67
CA CYS A 58 -8.55 -43.63 33.88
C CYS A 58 -8.05 -45.01 33.37
N ARG A 59 -7.04 -44.89 32.50
CA ARG A 59 -5.77 -45.65 32.37
C ARG A 59 -5.85 -47.17 32.15
N GLN A 60 -5.49 -47.61 30.93
CA GLN A 60 -4.43 -48.62 30.74
C GLN A 60 -3.86 -48.58 29.30
N PHE A 61 -2.58 -48.22 29.21
CA PHE A 61 -1.51 -48.75 28.34
C PHE A 61 -1.68 -48.92 26.80
N GLU A 62 -0.95 -48.04 26.08
CA GLU A 62 0.17 -48.40 25.18
C GLU A 62 0.17 -49.82 24.58
N MET A 63 -0.39 -49.97 23.37
CA MET A 63 0.21 -50.76 22.29
C MET A 63 -0.60 -50.57 20.98
N ASN A 64 -0.26 -49.53 20.21
CA ASN A 64 -0.44 -49.49 18.73
C ASN A 64 0.19 -48.24 18.11
N LYS A 65 1.38 -47.85 18.58
CA LYS A 65 2.26 -46.83 17.99
C LYS A 65 3.19 -47.37 16.89
N ILE A 66 2.96 -48.59 16.37
CA ILE A 66 3.84 -49.26 15.38
C ILE A 66 3.08 -49.66 14.09
N LEU A 67 1.89 -49.11 13.84
CA LEU A 67 1.17 -49.31 12.57
C LEU A 67 0.66 -48.02 11.88
N SER A 68 1.11 -46.84 12.33
CA SER A 68 0.74 -45.54 11.72
C SER A 68 1.92 -44.78 11.09
N ARG A 69 3.04 -45.45 10.79
CA ARG A 69 4.24 -44.82 10.20
C ARG A 69 4.69 -45.38 8.84
N LEU A 70 3.86 -46.19 8.17
CA LEU A 70 4.16 -46.74 6.83
C LEU A 70 3.01 -46.59 5.82
N ALA A 71 2.16 -45.58 5.99
CA ALA A 71 1.10 -45.24 5.01
C ALA A 71 1.10 -43.73 4.68
N SER A 72 2.29 -43.14 4.49
CA SER A 72 2.44 -41.71 4.17
C SER A 72 3.55 -41.43 3.16
N TYR A 73 3.89 -42.41 2.32
CA TYR A 73 4.82 -42.23 1.20
C TYR A 73 4.28 -42.99 -0.01
N LEU A 74 3.24 -42.42 -0.64
CA LEU A 74 2.85 -42.58 -2.04
C LEU A 74 1.49 -41.89 -2.20
N VAL A 75 1.49 -40.77 -2.92
CA VAL A 75 0.38 -39.84 -3.27
C VAL A 75 0.54 -38.49 -2.57
N MET A 76 1.55 -37.76 -3.03
CA MET A 76 1.69 -36.30 -2.94
C MET A 76 2.51 -35.91 -4.16
N ILE A 77 1.88 -35.93 -5.34
CA ILE A 77 2.30 -35.06 -6.43
C ILE A 77 1.55 -33.76 -6.13
N PRO A 78 2.19 -32.70 -5.63
CA PRO A 78 1.57 -31.40 -5.73
C PRO A 78 1.47 -31.11 -7.23
N LEU A 79 0.25 -30.98 -7.74
CA LEU A 79 -0.01 -30.16 -8.91
C LEU A 79 0.39 -28.74 -8.52
N VAL A 80 1.69 -28.48 -8.56
CA VAL A 80 2.24 -27.14 -8.60
C VAL A 80 1.82 -26.61 -9.96
N VAL A 81 0.68 -25.93 -10.00
CA VAL A 81 0.49 -24.90 -11.01
C VAL A 81 1.52 -23.85 -10.66
N ILE A 82 2.69 -23.96 -11.29
CA ILE A 82 3.69 -22.91 -11.31
C ILE A 82 2.96 -21.73 -11.93
N SER A 83 2.65 -20.71 -11.13
CA SER A 83 2.40 -19.39 -11.69
C SER A 83 3.72 -18.97 -12.31
N PHE A 84 3.83 -19.16 -13.62
CA PHE A 84 4.95 -18.63 -14.38
C PHE A 84 4.87 -17.11 -14.29
N SER A 85 5.71 -16.50 -13.46
CA SER A 85 6.23 -15.18 -13.79
C SER A 85 6.92 -15.33 -15.15
N ALA A 86 6.44 -14.61 -16.17
CA ALA A 86 6.99 -14.66 -17.51
C ALA A 86 8.53 -14.52 -17.45
N HIS A 87 9.25 -15.35 -18.21
CA HIS A 87 10.69 -15.12 -18.33
C HIS A 87 10.94 -13.78 -19.03
N PRO A 88 12.08 -13.10 -18.78
CA PRO A 88 12.39 -11.82 -19.43
C PRO A 88 12.35 -11.88 -20.97
N LYS A 89 12.59 -13.06 -21.55
CA LYS A 89 12.44 -13.30 -23.00
C LYS A 89 10.98 -13.33 -23.45
N ASP A 90 10.09 -13.83 -22.60
CA ASP A 90 8.65 -13.93 -22.86
C ASP A 90 7.98 -12.56 -22.71
N GLU A 91 8.47 -11.69 -21.82
CA GLU A 91 8.06 -10.27 -21.80
C GLU A 91 8.37 -9.57 -23.12
N GLY A 92 9.59 -9.76 -23.66
CA GLY A 92 9.95 -9.21 -24.97
C GLY A 92 9.08 -9.72 -26.11
N LEU A 93 8.65 -10.98 -26.07
CA LEU A 93 7.76 -11.57 -27.07
C LEU A 93 6.30 -11.10 -26.90
N ALA A 94 5.79 -11.08 -25.67
CA ALA A 94 4.47 -10.56 -25.36
C ALA A 94 4.33 -9.09 -25.79
N MET A 95 5.36 -8.28 -25.54
CA MET A 95 5.38 -6.87 -25.95
C MET A 95 5.42 -6.68 -27.47
N ARG A 96 6.04 -7.58 -28.23
CA ARG A 96 5.97 -7.55 -29.70
C ARG A 96 4.55 -7.83 -30.21
N HIS A 97 3.87 -8.82 -29.64
CA HIS A 97 2.48 -9.08 -29.98
C HIS A 97 1.58 -7.90 -29.59
N TYR A 98 1.82 -7.30 -28.42
CA TYR A 98 1.13 -6.09 -27.98
C TYR A 98 1.34 -4.93 -28.95
N GLN A 99 2.58 -4.68 -29.40
CA GLN A 99 2.91 -3.63 -30.36
C GLN A 99 2.19 -3.86 -31.70
N LEU A 100 2.25 -5.08 -32.25
CA LEU A 100 1.57 -5.43 -33.50
C LEU A 100 0.08 -5.09 -33.47
N VAL A 101 -0.63 -5.50 -32.42
CA VAL A 101 -2.08 -5.20 -32.32
C VAL A 101 -2.35 -3.75 -31.90
N THR A 102 -1.37 -3.08 -31.30
CA THR A 102 -1.45 -1.63 -31.00
C THR A 102 -1.39 -0.84 -32.28
N GLU A 103 -0.47 -1.17 -33.19
CA GLU A 103 -0.37 -0.54 -34.52
C GLU A 103 -1.67 -0.70 -35.30
N ILE A 104 -2.23 -1.93 -35.38
CA ILE A 104 -3.52 -2.17 -36.05
C ILE A 104 -4.62 -1.27 -35.45
N ARG A 105 -4.69 -1.18 -34.11
CA ARG A 105 -5.69 -0.37 -33.43
C ARG A 105 -5.49 1.12 -33.68
N GLU A 106 -4.25 1.61 -33.64
CA GLU A 106 -3.91 3.02 -33.86
C GLU A 106 -4.18 3.43 -35.31
N ASP A 107 -3.97 2.54 -36.28
CA ASP A 107 -4.33 2.76 -37.69
C ASP A 107 -5.85 2.88 -37.87
N GLN A 108 -6.64 2.11 -37.12
CA GLN A 108 -8.10 2.18 -37.21
C GLN A 108 -8.70 3.34 -36.41
N TRP A 109 -8.05 3.76 -35.33
CA TRP A 109 -8.56 4.81 -34.43
C TRP A 109 -9.05 6.07 -35.16
N PRO A 110 -8.28 6.74 -36.04
CA PRO A 110 -8.76 7.92 -36.75
C PRO A 110 -9.89 7.61 -37.74
N VAL A 111 -9.90 6.40 -38.33
CA VAL A 111 -10.88 5.99 -39.35
C VAL A 111 -12.29 5.96 -38.77
N TRP A 112 -12.47 5.30 -37.62
CA TRP A 112 -13.81 5.17 -37.04
C TRP A 112 -14.16 6.32 -36.08
N GLN A 113 -13.19 7.13 -35.65
CA GLN A 113 -13.46 8.36 -34.88
C GLN A 113 -13.99 9.49 -35.76
N ASP A 114 -13.67 9.49 -37.05
CA ASP A 114 -14.21 10.48 -38.01
C ASP A 114 -15.75 10.53 -37.94
N GLU A 115 -16.30 11.75 -37.85
CA GLU A 115 -17.74 11.97 -37.85
C GLU A 115 -18.37 11.69 -39.22
N ASP A 116 -17.57 11.82 -40.29
CA ASP A 116 -17.97 11.58 -41.67
C ASP A 116 -17.67 10.14 -42.15
N ALA A 117 -17.22 9.25 -41.26
CA ALA A 117 -16.91 7.85 -41.58
C ALA A 117 -18.11 7.14 -42.22
N THR A 118 -17.91 6.53 -43.38
CA THR A 118 -18.97 5.80 -44.08
C THR A 118 -19.23 4.45 -43.43
N PRO A 119 -20.39 3.81 -43.66
CA PRO A 119 -20.62 2.44 -43.20
C PRO A 119 -19.57 1.43 -43.69
N GLU A 120 -18.96 1.66 -44.86
CA GLU A 120 -17.88 0.80 -45.37
C GLU A 120 -16.58 1.00 -44.59
N ASP A 121 -16.24 2.23 -44.21
CA ASP A 121 -15.08 2.54 -43.37
C ASP A 121 -15.22 1.87 -41.99
N LEU A 122 -16.42 1.94 -41.40
CA LEU A 122 -16.72 1.32 -40.11
C LEU A 122 -16.66 -0.21 -40.17
N GLU A 123 -17.16 -0.84 -41.24
CA GLU A 123 -17.02 -2.29 -41.47
C GLU A 123 -15.56 -2.71 -41.66
N SER A 124 -14.79 -1.92 -42.41
CA SER A 124 -13.36 -2.16 -42.61
C SER A 124 -12.61 -2.11 -41.28
N ALA A 125 -12.87 -1.09 -40.46
CA ALA A 125 -12.29 -0.97 -39.13
C ALA A 125 -12.67 -2.17 -38.23
N LEU A 126 -13.93 -2.60 -38.22
CA LEU A 126 -14.36 -3.79 -37.47
C LEU A 126 -13.63 -5.05 -37.93
N ALA A 127 -13.46 -5.25 -39.24
CA ALA A 127 -12.76 -6.41 -39.79
C ALA A 127 -11.28 -6.45 -39.36
N GLN A 128 -10.59 -5.31 -39.39
CA GLN A 128 -9.19 -5.20 -38.94
C GLN A 128 -9.06 -5.47 -37.43
N LEU A 129 -9.95 -4.90 -36.62
CA LEU A 129 -9.99 -5.12 -35.18
C LEU A 129 -10.33 -6.59 -34.83
N ALA A 130 -11.25 -7.22 -35.57
CA ALA A 130 -11.54 -8.64 -35.43
C ALA A 130 -10.32 -9.51 -35.76
N GLY A 131 -9.58 -9.18 -36.83
CA GLY A 131 -8.32 -9.85 -37.15
C GLY A 131 -7.26 -9.72 -36.06
N ALA A 132 -7.20 -8.57 -35.38
CA ALA A 132 -6.34 -8.39 -34.22
C ALA A 132 -6.77 -9.26 -33.02
N LEU A 133 -8.09 -9.42 -32.79
CA LEU A 133 -8.60 -10.34 -31.77
C LEU A 133 -8.29 -11.81 -32.11
N ASP A 134 -8.42 -12.21 -33.37
CA ASP A 134 -8.07 -13.56 -33.82
C ASP A 134 -6.58 -13.86 -33.63
N HIS A 135 -5.72 -12.85 -33.83
CA HIS A 135 -4.30 -12.95 -33.50
C HIS A 135 -4.07 -13.14 -31.99
N LEU A 136 -4.77 -12.38 -31.16
CA LEU A 136 -4.67 -12.49 -29.69
C LEU A 136 -5.24 -13.81 -29.14
N ALA A 137 -6.22 -14.41 -29.82
CA ALA A 137 -6.86 -15.68 -29.44
C ALA A 137 -6.04 -16.92 -29.84
N ARG A 138 -4.88 -16.75 -30.47
CA ARG A 138 -3.99 -17.89 -30.76
C ARG A 138 -3.46 -18.45 -29.43
N PRO A 139 -3.48 -19.78 -29.21
CA PRO A 139 -3.10 -20.36 -27.92
C PRO A 139 -1.74 -19.90 -27.39
N GLU A 140 -0.76 -19.75 -28.28
CA GLU A 140 0.58 -19.27 -27.93
C GLU A 140 0.61 -17.79 -27.48
N VAL A 141 -0.30 -16.95 -27.99
CA VAL A 141 -0.41 -15.54 -27.60
C VAL A 141 -1.25 -15.40 -26.33
N GLU A 142 -2.30 -16.21 -26.18
CA GLU A 142 -3.11 -16.27 -24.96
C GLU A 142 -2.26 -16.69 -23.75
N GLU A 143 -1.39 -17.69 -23.91
CA GLU A 143 -0.47 -18.13 -22.84
C GLU A 143 0.47 -17.00 -22.40
N LEU A 144 1.02 -16.23 -23.35
CA LEU A 144 1.83 -15.05 -23.07
C LEU A 144 1.02 -13.94 -22.36
N ALA A 145 -0.23 -13.75 -22.76
CA ALA A 145 -1.11 -12.75 -22.16
C ALA A 145 -1.42 -13.07 -20.68
N LEU A 146 -1.52 -14.34 -20.29
CA LEU A 146 -1.70 -14.71 -18.87
C LEU A 146 -0.55 -14.20 -17.97
N GLY A 147 0.65 -14.07 -18.52
CA GLY A 147 1.82 -13.53 -17.83
C GLY A 147 2.09 -12.04 -18.05
N ASN A 148 1.37 -11.37 -18.96
CA ASN A 148 1.60 -9.97 -19.32
C ASN A 148 0.29 -9.17 -19.35
N SER A 149 0.11 -8.28 -18.37
CA SER A 149 -1.11 -7.49 -18.22
C SER A 149 -1.38 -6.55 -19.41
N TYR A 150 -0.35 -5.97 -20.04
CA TYR A 150 -0.53 -5.07 -21.19
C TYR A 150 -1.14 -5.81 -22.38
N LEU A 151 -0.62 -7.00 -22.70
CA LEU A 151 -1.15 -7.85 -23.75
C LEU A 151 -2.54 -8.38 -23.38
N HIS A 152 -2.75 -8.81 -22.13
CA HIS A 152 -4.05 -9.27 -21.63
C HIS A 152 -5.15 -8.21 -21.79
N TYR A 153 -4.90 -6.97 -21.32
CA TYR A 153 -5.86 -5.88 -21.41
C TYR A 153 -6.00 -5.28 -22.81
N ARG A 154 -5.17 -5.69 -23.78
CA ARG A 154 -5.32 -5.24 -25.16
C ARG A 154 -6.58 -5.80 -25.83
N VAL A 155 -7.01 -7.00 -25.44
CA VAL A 155 -8.30 -7.57 -25.84
C VAL A 155 -9.46 -6.65 -25.39
N TYR A 156 -9.40 -6.16 -24.15
CA TYR A 156 -10.38 -5.21 -23.62
C TYR A 156 -10.40 -3.92 -24.46
N ASN A 157 -9.24 -3.33 -24.73
CA ASN A 157 -9.12 -2.09 -25.50
C ASN A 157 -9.71 -2.21 -26.91
N ILE A 158 -9.43 -3.31 -27.62
CA ILE A 158 -9.95 -3.55 -28.98
C ILE A 158 -11.47 -3.72 -28.95
N ARG A 159 -11.99 -4.50 -28.00
CA ARG A 159 -13.44 -4.70 -27.87
C ARG A 159 -14.19 -3.45 -27.46
N ARG A 160 -13.54 -2.56 -26.72
CA ARG A 160 -14.07 -1.22 -26.41
C ARG A 160 -14.26 -0.38 -27.67
N ASP A 161 -13.27 -0.39 -28.57
CA ASP A 161 -13.38 0.34 -29.84
C ASP A 161 -14.47 -0.28 -30.72
N MET A 162 -14.52 -1.62 -30.82
CA MET A 162 -15.59 -2.33 -31.54
C MET A 162 -16.97 -2.01 -30.97
N LEU A 163 -17.13 -1.92 -29.65
CA LEU A 163 -18.39 -1.51 -29.01
C LEU A 163 -18.86 -0.14 -29.51
N GLN A 164 -17.94 0.84 -29.58
CA GLN A 164 -18.25 2.19 -30.05
C GLN A 164 -18.62 2.19 -31.54
N ILE A 165 -17.89 1.46 -32.37
CA ILE A 165 -18.18 1.34 -33.81
C ILE A 165 -19.57 0.72 -34.02
N GLU A 166 -19.84 -0.42 -33.39
CA GLU A 166 -21.14 -1.11 -33.50
C GLU A 166 -22.30 -0.22 -33.00
N ALA A 167 -22.03 0.61 -31.99
CA ALA A 167 -23.00 1.58 -31.50
C ALA A 167 -23.23 2.74 -32.49
N LYS A 168 -22.17 3.30 -33.11
CA LYS A 168 -22.28 4.28 -34.20
C LYS A 168 -23.10 3.74 -35.37
N MET A 169 -22.94 2.46 -35.68
CA MET A 169 -23.68 1.76 -36.74
C MET A 169 -25.11 1.36 -36.34
N GLY A 170 -25.54 1.62 -35.10
CA GLY A 170 -26.89 1.31 -34.62
C GLY A 170 -27.18 -0.19 -34.50
N ARG A 171 -26.19 -1.00 -34.09
CA ARG A 171 -26.28 -2.47 -34.01
C ARG A 171 -26.36 -2.97 -32.56
N PRO A 172 -27.52 -2.86 -31.90
CA PRO A 172 -27.65 -3.17 -30.47
C PRO A 172 -27.30 -4.61 -30.12
N GLU A 173 -27.54 -5.59 -31.00
CA GLU A 173 -27.18 -6.99 -30.75
C GLU A 173 -25.66 -7.20 -30.64
N ARG A 174 -24.89 -6.52 -31.50
CA ARG A 174 -23.42 -6.55 -31.47
C ARG A 174 -22.86 -5.77 -30.29
N VAL A 175 -23.50 -4.67 -29.93
CA VAL A 175 -23.18 -3.93 -28.69
C VAL A 175 -23.34 -4.84 -27.47
N VAL A 176 -24.44 -5.60 -27.38
CA VAL A 176 -24.65 -6.57 -26.29
C VAL A 176 -23.56 -7.66 -26.27
N GLU A 177 -23.12 -8.14 -27.44
CA GLU A 177 -22.02 -9.10 -27.56
C GLU A 177 -20.72 -8.54 -26.95
N GLN A 178 -20.34 -7.30 -27.31
CA GLN A 178 -19.15 -6.67 -26.76
C GLN A 178 -19.28 -6.40 -25.26
N LEU A 179 -20.44 -5.90 -24.79
CA LEU A 179 -20.71 -5.71 -23.36
C LEU A 179 -20.63 -7.01 -22.56
N ARG A 180 -21.13 -8.14 -23.09
CA ARG A 180 -21.00 -9.44 -22.41
C ARG A 180 -19.54 -9.84 -22.25
N TYR A 181 -18.75 -9.66 -23.29
CA TYR A 181 -17.34 -10.04 -23.23
C TYR A 181 -16.58 -9.14 -22.25
N LEU A 182 -16.73 -7.82 -22.38
CA LEU A 182 -16.07 -6.82 -21.55
C LEU A 182 -16.41 -7.01 -20.05
N ARG A 183 -17.58 -7.57 -19.70
CA ARG A 183 -17.98 -7.89 -18.32
C ARG A 183 -17.05 -8.89 -17.62
N HIS A 184 -16.33 -9.72 -18.38
CA HIS A 184 -15.37 -10.68 -17.83
C HIS A 184 -14.04 -10.03 -17.43
N PHE A 185 -13.82 -8.76 -17.80
CA PHE A 185 -12.65 -7.98 -17.40
C PHE A 185 -12.97 -7.20 -16.14
N VAL A 186 -11.91 -6.85 -15.40
CA VAL A 186 -12.02 -5.90 -14.29
C VAL A 186 -12.31 -4.53 -14.90
N VAL A 187 -13.57 -4.10 -14.84
CA VAL A 187 -13.93 -2.73 -15.18
C VAL A 187 -14.14 -1.96 -13.89
N ALA A 188 -13.23 -1.03 -13.62
CA ALA A 188 -13.39 -0.11 -12.51
C ALA A 188 -14.75 0.60 -12.66
N ALA A 189 -15.44 0.87 -11.55
CA ALA A 189 -16.76 1.49 -11.57
C ALA A 189 -16.80 2.79 -12.42
N GLY A 190 -15.69 3.56 -12.44
CA GLY A 190 -15.53 4.76 -13.25
C GLY A 190 -15.30 4.53 -14.76
N ASP A 191 -14.59 3.47 -15.15
CA ASP A 191 -14.36 3.15 -16.57
C ASP A 191 -15.65 2.68 -17.26
N HIS A 192 -16.52 2.00 -16.50
CA HIS A 192 -17.85 1.61 -16.98
C HIS A 192 -18.73 2.83 -17.25
N ALA A 193 -18.72 3.85 -16.38
CA ALA A 193 -19.54 5.05 -16.58
C ALA A 193 -19.14 5.81 -17.85
N ARG A 194 -17.84 6.05 -18.05
CA ARG A 194 -17.31 6.71 -19.25
C ARG A 194 -17.63 5.96 -20.53
N LEU A 195 -17.46 4.64 -20.52
CA LEU A 195 -17.79 3.80 -21.66
C LEU A 195 -19.25 3.97 -22.12
N LEU A 196 -20.17 4.22 -21.19
CA LEU A 196 -21.59 4.39 -21.50
C LEU A 196 -21.96 5.80 -21.93
N GLU A 197 -21.23 6.82 -21.46
CA GLU A 197 -21.44 8.22 -21.87
C GLU A 197 -21.21 8.43 -23.38
N GLU A 198 -20.34 7.60 -23.97
CA GLU A 198 -19.95 7.66 -25.38
C GLU A 198 -20.94 6.93 -26.32
N LEU A 199 -21.94 6.21 -25.79
CA LEU A 199 -22.87 5.43 -26.60
C LEU A 199 -24.13 6.24 -26.98
N PRO A 200 -24.63 6.14 -28.23
CA PRO A 200 -25.86 6.81 -28.64
C PRO A 200 -27.06 6.39 -27.79
N LYS A 201 -27.92 7.35 -27.43
CA LYS A 201 -29.14 7.09 -26.65
C LYS A 201 -30.04 6.02 -27.28
N SER A 202 -30.15 5.99 -28.61
CA SER A 202 -30.92 4.98 -29.35
C SER A 202 -30.45 3.54 -29.11
N VAL A 203 -29.15 3.34 -28.91
CA VAL A 203 -28.56 2.04 -28.57
C VAL A 203 -28.74 1.75 -27.08
N LEU A 204 -28.51 2.75 -26.23
CA LEU A 204 -28.68 2.61 -24.79
C LEU A 204 -30.12 2.22 -24.42
N ASP A 205 -31.13 2.79 -25.08
CA ASP A 205 -32.55 2.51 -24.80
C ASP A 205 -32.99 1.10 -25.26
N HIS A 206 -32.13 0.35 -25.98
CA HIS A 206 -32.46 -1.00 -26.43
C HIS A 206 -32.62 -1.98 -25.22
N PRO A 207 -33.70 -2.79 -25.15
CA PRO A 207 -33.99 -3.62 -23.98
C PRO A 207 -32.89 -4.61 -23.59
N ASP A 208 -32.23 -5.23 -24.59
CA ASP A 208 -31.14 -6.19 -24.31
C ASP A 208 -29.85 -5.50 -23.87
N VAL A 209 -29.60 -4.26 -24.34
CA VAL A 209 -28.49 -3.44 -23.85
C VAL A 209 -28.74 -3.09 -22.38
N GLN A 210 -29.94 -2.58 -22.04
CA GLN A 210 -30.31 -2.30 -20.65
C GLN A 210 -30.19 -3.51 -19.72
N ARG A 211 -30.56 -4.72 -20.21
CA ARG A 211 -30.41 -5.95 -19.43
C ARG A 211 -28.94 -6.24 -19.12
N GLU A 212 -28.04 -6.04 -20.08
CA GLU A 212 -26.62 -6.22 -19.80
C GLU A 212 -26.07 -5.13 -18.88
N LEU A 213 -26.42 -3.87 -19.10
CA LEU A 213 -26.01 -2.78 -18.20
C LEU A 213 -26.47 -3.02 -16.76
N ALA A 214 -27.63 -3.65 -16.55
CA ALA A 214 -28.09 -4.04 -15.22
C ALA A 214 -27.17 -5.11 -14.57
N ALA A 215 -26.66 -6.07 -15.33
CA ALA A 215 -25.73 -7.08 -14.83
C ALA A 215 -24.38 -6.45 -14.44
N TRP A 216 -23.89 -5.51 -15.25
CA TRP A 216 -22.70 -4.72 -14.94
C TRP A 216 -22.86 -3.87 -13.68
N ARG A 217 -23.98 -3.15 -13.55
CA ARG A 217 -24.33 -2.40 -12.33
C ARG A 217 -24.41 -3.32 -11.10
N ALA A 218 -24.83 -4.57 -11.26
CA ALA A 218 -24.83 -5.54 -10.16
C ALA A 218 -23.41 -5.86 -9.67
N LEU A 219 -22.44 -6.02 -10.57
CA LEU A 219 -21.03 -6.22 -10.21
C LEU A 219 -20.41 -4.97 -9.58
N ALA A 220 -20.69 -3.79 -10.15
CA ALA A 220 -20.21 -2.52 -9.60
C ALA A 220 -20.70 -2.26 -8.17
N ARG A 221 -21.97 -2.60 -7.87
CA ARG A 221 -22.52 -2.49 -6.50
C ARG A 221 -21.77 -3.34 -5.47
N VAL A 222 -21.30 -4.52 -5.86
CA VAL A 222 -20.51 -5.39 -4.96
C VAL A 222 -19.13 -4.78 -4.69
N ALA A 223 -18.49 -4.22 -5.73
CA ALA A 223 -17.16 -3.63 -5.62
C ALA A 223 -17.16 -2.31 -4.83
N ALA A 224 -18.05 -1.38 -5.19
CA ALA A 224 -18.08 -0.03 -4.62
C ALA A 224 -18.76 0.01 -3.24
N ALA A 225 -19.69 -0.91 -2.97
CA ALA A 225 -20.47 -0.96 -1.73
C ALA A 225 -21.11 0.40 -1.36
N GLU A 226 -21.52 1.19 -2.35
CA GLU A 226 -22.02 2.57 -2.20
C GLU A 226 -23.17 2.69 -1.20
N SER A 227 -24.00 1.64 -1.05
CA SER A 227 -25.09 1.61 -0.09
C SER A 227 -24.64 1.66 1.38
N LEU A 228 -23.35 1.42 1.67
CA LEU A 228 -22.76 1.57 2.99
C LEU A 228 -22.22 2.97 3.25
N ALA A 229 -22.14 3.84 2.24
CA ALA A 229 -21.73 5.24 2.39
C ALA A 229 -22.95 6.11 2.75
N THR A 230 -23.60 5.80 3.88
CA THR A 230 -24.74 6.59 4.37
C THR A 230 -24.27 7.97 4.81
N PRO A 231 -25.11 9.02 4.66
CA PRO A 231 -24.75 10.38 5.08
C PRO A 231 -24.61 10.48 6.59
N TYR A 232 -23.98 11.55 7.06
CA TYR A 232 -23.88 11.86 8.48
C TYR A 232 -25.27 12.00 9.14
N ALA A 233 -25.38 11.45 10.35
CA ALA A 233 -26.43 11.70 11.32
C ALA A 233 -25.80 11.82 12.71
N GLU A 234 -26.39 12.57 13.63
CA GLU A 234 -25.84 12.74 14.98
C GLU A 234 -25.76 11.42 15.76
N ASP A 235 -26.73 10.54 15.55
CA ASP A 235 -26.76 9.16 16.07
C ASP A 235 -27.13 8.19 14.94
N LEU A 236 -26.19 7.32 14.59
CA LEU A 236 -26.41 6.29 13.58
C LEU A 236 -27.25 5.13 14.12
N PRO A 237 -28.19 4.58 13.33
CA PRO A 237 -28.95 3.41 13.75
C PRO A 237 -28.05 2.17 13.85
N ALA A 238 -28.46 1.21 14.68
CA ALA A 238 -27.66 0.02 15.01
C ALA A 238 -27.17 -0.78 13.79
N ASN A 239 -27.99 -0.88 12.74
CA ASN A 239 -27.63 -1.57 11.50
C ASN A 239 -26.45 -0.89 10.77
N GLU A 240 -26.37 0.43 10.81
CA GLU A 240 -25.27 1.19 10.20
C GLU A 240 -24.00 1.11 11.03
N LYS A 241 -24.12 1.19 12.36
CA LYS A 241 -23.00 0.96 13.30
C LYS A 241 -22.38 -0.43 13.08
N ILE A 242 -23.21 -1.47 12.98
CA ILE A 242 -22.76 -2.85 12.67
C ILE A 242 -22.11 -2.91 11.28
N ALA A 243 -22.70 -2.26 10.27
CA ALA A 243 -22.20 -2.32 8.92
C ALA A 243 -20.79 -1.72 8.78
N GLY A 244 -20.50 -0.62 9.47
CA GLY A 244 -19.17 0.01 9.41
C GLY A 244 -18.08 -0.83 10.06
N VAL A 245 -18.32 -1.37 11.27
CA VAL A 245 -17.36 -2.27 11.91
C VAL A 245 -17.17 -3.57 11.08
N SER A 246 -18.25 -4.10 10.51
CA SER A 246 -18.21 -5.25 9.59
C SER A 246 -17.38 -4.96 8.35
N ARG A 247 -17.48 -3.75 7.80
CA ARG A 247 -16.73 -3.34 6.61
C ARG A 247 -15.24 -3.27 6.93
N ILE A 248 -14.82 -2.64 8.03
CA ILE A 248 -13.41 -2.60 8.43
C ILE A 248 -12.88 -4.03 8.64
N TRP A 249 -13.62 -4.87 9.37
CA TRP A 249 -13.24 -6.27 9.58
C TRP A 249 -13.02 -7.03 8.27
N ALA A 250 -13.98 -6.94 7.35
CA ALA A 250 -13.93 -7.64 6.07
C ALA A 250 -12.78 -7.14 5.19
N MET A 251 -12.60 -5.81 5.09
CA MET A 251 -11.54 -5.21 4.28
C MET A 251 -10.15 -5.56 4.83
N ALA A 252 -9.97 -5.55 6.16
CA ALA A 252 -8.72 -6.00 6.77
C ALA A 252 -8.49 -7.51 6.51
N ARG A 253 -9.48 -8.36 6.78
CA ARG A 253 -9.39 -9.81 6.56
C ARG A 253 -8.98 -10.15 5.12
N GLU A 254 -9.51 -9.41 4.16
CA GLU A 254 -9.26 -9.61 2.74
C GLU A 254 -7.92 -9.05 2.27
N TYR A 255 -7.61 -7.80 2.61
CA TYR A 255 -6.52 -7.05 1.97
C TYR A 255 -5.33 -6.77 2.89
N PHE A 256 -5.50 -6.79 4.22
CA PHE A 256 -4.43 -6.40 5.13
C PHE A 256 -3.25 -7.37 5.05
N VAL A 257 -2.08 -6.82 4.74
CA VAL A 257 -0.89 -7.62 4.40
C VAL A 257 0.06 -7.84 5.58
N HIS A 258 -0.24 -7.39 6.80
CA HIS A 258 0.70 -7.46 7.94
C HIS A 258 0.12 -8.15 9.19
N PHE A 259 -0.85 -9.07 9.05
CA PHE A 259 -1.34 -9.85 10.21
C PHE A 259 -0.23 -10.68 10.90
N ASP A 260 0.79 -11.09 10.16
CA ASP A 260 1.96 -11.79 10.70
C ASP A 260 2.85 -10.91 11.60
N ALA A 261 2.72 -9.59 11.53
CA ALA A 261 3.35 -8.66 12.48
C ALA A 261 2.62 -8.58 13.83
N ARG A 262 1.42 -9.18 13.95
CA ARG A 262 0.57 -9.19 15.15
C ARG A 262 0.08 -10.61 15.44
N PRO A 263 0.98 -11.58 15.70
CA PRO A 263 0.60 -13.00 15.85
C PRO A 263 -0.36 -13.27 17.01
N GLU A 264 -0.45 -12.36 17.98
CA GLU A 264 -1.39 -12.41 19.10
C GLU A 264 -2.79 -11.89 18.78
N LEU A 265 -2.99 -11.22 17.64
CA LEU A 265 -4.26 -10.62 17.25
C LEU A 265 -5.19 -11.69 16.66
N ASP A 266 -6.18 -12.10 17.44
CA ASP A 266 -7.38 -12.74 16.91
C ASP A 266 -8.31 -11.67 16.33
N TRP A 267 -8.27 -11.50 15.02
CA TRP A 267 -9.04 -10.47 14.32
C TRP A 267 -10.55 -10.70 14.35
N ASP A 268 -10.98 -11.97 14.35
CA ASP A 268 -12.41 -12.31 14.39
C ASP A 268 -12.97 -12.07 15.79
N GLN A 269 -12.22 -12.43 16.84
CA GLN A 269 -12.59 -12.10 18.22
C GLN A 269 -12.61 -10.58 18.44
N ALA A 270 -11.63 -9.86 17.88
CA ALA A 270 -11.58 -8.40 17.96
C ALA A 270 -12.82 -7.73 17.33
N TYR A 271 -13.32 -8.31 16.24
CA TYR A 271 -14.53 -7.85 15.57
C TYR A 271 -15.79 -8.08 16.41
N LEU A 272 -15.93 -9.24 17.05
CA LEU A 272 -17.06 -9.52 17.95
C LEU A 272 -17.11 -8.52 19.12
N GLU A 273 -15.97 -8.26 19.73
CA GLU A 273 -15.83 -7.24 20.79
C GLU A 273 -16.19 -5.84 20.29
N ALA A 274 -15.73 -5.48 19.09
CA ALA A 274 -16.02 -4.17 18.51
C ALA A 274 -17.50 -3.97 18.17
N ILE A 275 -18.25 -5.03 17.80
CA ILE A 275 -19.70 -4.94 17.62
C ILE A 275 -20.38 -4.54 18.93
N GLU A 276 -19.97 -5.13 20.06
CA GLU A 276 -20.53 -4.79 21.37
C GLU A 276 -20.27 -3.33 21.72
N THR A 277 -19.04 -2.84 21.50
CA THR A 277 -18.70 -1.44 21.86
C THR A 277 -19.37 -0.42 20.95
N VAL A 278 -19.44 -0.64 19.63
CA VAL A 278 -20.10 0.31 18.73
C VAL A 278 -21.60 0.40 18.98
N LEU A 279 -22.27 -0.71 19.33
CA LEU A 279 -23.70 -0.71 19.63
C LEU A 279 -24.03 0.01 20.94
N ALA A 280 -23.06 0.14 21.85
CA ALA A 280 -23.20 0.87 23.10
C ALA A 280 -22.96 2.38 22.96
N THR A 281 -22.65 2.89 21.76
CA THR A 281 -22.40 4.31 21.55
C THR A 281 -23.69 5.11 21.39
N ASP A 282 -23.74 6.30 22.00
CA ASP A 282 -24.89 7.21 21.97
C ASP A 282 -24.78 8.29 20.89
N SER A 283 -23.64 8.35 20.19
CA SER A 283 -23.37 9.35 19.16
C SER A 283 -22.50 8.80 18.04
N THR A 284 -22.58 9.41 16.86
CA THR A 284 -21.71 9.10 15.72
C THR A 284 -20.25 9.42 16.03
N ALA A 285 -19.98 10.43 16.85
CA ALA A 285 -18.63 10.73 17.33
C ALA A 285 -18.06 9.58 18.18
N ASP A 286 -18.82 9.06 19.15
CA ASP A 286 -18.37 7.90 19.93
C ASP A 286 -18.21 6.66 19.07
N TYR A 287 -19.10 6.44 18.11
CA TYR A 287 -18.98 5.37 17.12
C TYR A 287 -17.66 5.45 16.34
N TYR A 288 -17.30 6.61 15.75
CA TYR A 288 -16.03 6.76 15.03
C TYR A 288 -14.82 6.59 15.95
N ARG A 289 -14.92 7.02 17.21
CA ARG A 289 -13.87 6.79 18.21
C ARG A 289 -13.66 5.31 18.53
N GLU A 290 -14.74 4.52 18.59
CA GLU A 290 -14.66 3.06 18.71
C GLU A 290 -14.08 2.40 17.45
N LEU A 291 -14.42 2.88 16.25
CA LEU A 291 -13.82 2.39 15.01
C LEU A 291 -12.31 2.67 14.95
N MET A 292 -11.86 3.85 15.40
CA MET A 292 -10.44 4.17 15.53
C MET A 292 -9.73 3.21 16.49
N ARG A 293 -10.35 2.90 17.64
CA ARG A 293 -9.82 1.92 18.59
C ARG A 293 -9.73 0.53 17.97
N PHE A 294 -10.75 0.11 17.22
CA PHE A 294 -10.78 -1.19 16.56
C PHE A 294 -9.69 -1.32 15.50
N VAL A 295 -9.56 -0.36 14.57
CA VAL A 295 -8.53 -0.40 13.53
C VAL A 295 -7.11 -0.30 14.13
N ALA A 296 -6.95 0.41 15.26
CA ALA A 296 -5.65 0.53 15.92
C ALA A 296 -5.08 -0.80 16.42
N ARG A 297 -5.93 -1.84 16.60
CA ARG A 297 -5.47 -3.19 16.96
C ARG A 297 -4.57 -3.82 15.89
N LEU A 298 -4.69 -3.39 14.64
CA LEU A 298 -3.85 -3.86 13.53
C LEU A 298 -2.37 -3.50 13.69
N GLY A 299 -2.02 -2.50 14.52
CA GLY A 299 -0.62 -2.12 14.75
C GLY A 299 0.10 -1.70 13.46
N ASP A 300 -0.60 -1.00 12.58
CA ASP A 300 -0.13 -0.56 11.27
C ASP A 300 -0.31 0.95 11.09
N SER A 301 0.69 1.60 10.48
CA SER A 301 0.70 3.05 10.21
C SER A 301 -0.17 3.45 9.00
N HIS A 302 -0.43 2.50 8.09
CA HIS A 302 -1.20 2.69 6.86
C HIS A 302 -2.66 2.25 6.97
N SER A 303 -3.14 1.89 8.17
CA SER A 303 -4.52 1.46 8.44
C SER A 303 -5.16 2.38 9.47
N ASN A 304 -6.16 3.17 9.05
CA ASN A 304 -6.72 4.26 9.87
C ASN A 304 -8.21 4.47 9.56
N VAL A 305 -8.91 5.13 10.48
CA VAL A 305 -10.30 5.58 10.31
C VAL A 305 -10.32 7.11 10.35
N TYR A 306 -11.09 7.71 9.45
CA TYR A 306 -11.29 9.14 9.30
C TYR A 306 -12.78 9.44 9.50
N PRO A 307 -13.16 10.18 10.55
CA PRO A 307 -14.51 10.70 10.72
C PRO A 307 -14.92 11.59 9.55
N PRO A 308 -16.23 11.78 9.34
CA PRO A 308 -16.76 12.73 8.37
C PRO A 308 -16.31 14.17 8.68
N GLU A 309 -16.39 15.04 7.66
CA GLU A 309 -16.06 16.48 7.75
C GLU A 309 -16.82 17.18 8.89
N GLU A 310 -18.08 16.81 9.11
CA GLU A 310 -18.96 17.29 10.18
C GLU A 310 -18.38 17.08 11.59
N LEU A 311 -17.50 16.09 11.75
CA LEU A 311 -16.83 15.77 13.01
C LEU A 311 -15.38 16.24 13.04
N SER A 312 -14.90 16.95 12.02
CA SER A 312 -13.51 17.42 11.93
C SER A 312 -13.13 18.29 13.14
N GLU A 313 -13.96 19.26 13.49
CA GLU A 313 -13.73 20.11 14.68
C GLU A 313 -13.85 19.34 16.01
N HIS A 314 -14.57 18.23 16.03
CA HIS A 314 -14.69 17.38 17.22
C HIS A 314 -13.42 16.56 17.47
N PHE A 315 -12.73 16.12 16.42
CA PHE A 315 -11.57 15.22 16.55
C PHE A 315 -10.22 15.92 16.37
N TYR A 316 -10.14 16.94 15.52
CA TYR A 316 -8.88 17.41 14.95
C TYR A 316 -8.54 18.87 15.27
N ALA A 317 -9.39 19.59 16.00
CA ALA A 317 -9.03 20.91 16.50
C ALA A 317 -7.86 20.80 17.49
N ARG A 318 -6.87 21.69 17.36
CA ARG A 318 -5.67 21.69 18.18
C ARG A 318 -5.02 23.08 18.15
N PRO A 319 -4.37 23.50 19.26
CA PRO A 319 -3.58 24.72 19.24
C PRO A 319 -2.44 24.63 18.21
N PRO A 320 -2.03 25.76 17.61
CA PRO A 320 -0.95 25.83 16.62
C PRO A 320 0.43 25.69 17.30
N ILE A 321 0.69 24.50 17.84
CA ILE A 321 1.89 24.08 18.57
C ILE A 321 2.41 22.79 17.92
N ARG A 322 3.72 22.62 17.85
CA ARG A 322 4.36 21.34 17.52
C ARG A 322 5.06 20.78 18.74
N THR A 323 4.76 19.53 19.08
CA THR A 323 5.37 18.81 20.21
C THR A 323 6.09 17.54 19.72
N GLN A 324 7.11 17.12 20.45
CA GLN A 324 7.87 15.90 20.17
C GLN A 324 8.26 15.16 21.45
N TRP A 325 8.40 13.84 21.36
CA TRP A 325 8.94 13.02 22.44
C TRP A 325 10.47 12.97 22.34
N ILE A 326 11.17 13.61 23.28
CA ILE A 326 12.63 13.74 23.28
C ILE A 326 13.11 13.42 24.70
N GLU A 327 14.06 12.47 24.83
CA GLU A 327 14.65 12.06 26.12
C GLU A 327 13.62 11.74 27.21
N GLY A 328 12.52 11.08 26.85
CA GLY A 328 11.48 10.69 27.83
C GLY A 328 10.47 11.79 28.17
N ARG A 329 10.54 12.94 27.49
CA ARG A 329 9.76 14.14 27.79
C ARG A 329 8.99 14.62 26.56
N VAL A 330 7.88 15.31 26.79
CA VAL A 330 7.13 15.98 25.71
C VAL A 330 7.59 17.42 25.61
N ILE A 331 8.36 17.72 24.57
CA ILE A 331 8.97 19.04 24.35
C ILE A 331 8.22 19.79 23.25
N VAL A 332 7.94 21.06 23.50
CA VAL A 332 7.43 22.01 22.51
C VAL A 332 8.57 22.36 21.55
N THR A 333 8.44 21.96 20.28
CA THR A 333 9.43 22.21 19.22
C THR A 333 8.97 23.27 18.22
N GLY A 334 7.79 23.85 18.41
CA GLY A 334 7.28 24.93 17.58
C GLY A 334 6.06 25.59 18.21
N VAL A 335 6.01 26.92 18.14
CA VAL A 335 4.87 27.73 18.57
C VAL A 335 4.57 28.68 17.42
N PHE A 336 3.39 28.59 16.83
CA PHE A 336 3.05 29.28 15.57
C PHE A 336 1.99 30.37 15.73
N SER A 337 1.80 30.87 16.95
CA SER A 337 0.87 31.98 17.25
C SER A 337 1.51 32.90 18.30
N ASP A 338 1.41 34.20 18.07
CA ASP A 338 1.85 35.23 19.02
C ASP A 338 0.99 35.25 20.27
N ARG A 339 -0.31 34.94 20.15
CA ARG A 339 -1.20 34.75 21.31
C ARG A 339 -0.67 33.66 22.25
N LEU A 340 -0.19 32.54 21.71
CA LEU A 340 0.40 31.47 22.53
C LEU A 340 1.73 31.90 23.17
N ARG A 341 2.58 32.62 22.43
CA ARG A 341 3.83 33.17 22.97
C ARG A 341 3.56 34.16 24.10
N ALA A 342 2.53 35.00 23.97
CA ALA A 342 2.11 35.95 25.00
C ALA A 342 1.57 35.28 26.27
N LEU A 343 1.05 34.05 26.17
CA LEU A 343 0.71 33.21 27.33
C LEU A 343 1.94 32.61 28.02
N GLY A 344 3.15 32.82 27.49
CA GLY A 344 4.41 32.30 28.04
C GLY A 344 4.85 30.97 27.44
N LEU A 345 4.17 30.46 26.40
CA LEU A 345 4.61 29.23 25.73
C LEU A 345 5.87 29.50 24.88
N SER A 346 6.92 28.71 25.08
CA SER A 346 8.19 28.85 24.36
C SER A 346 8.65 27.52 23.76
N VAL A 347 9.44 27.59 22.68
CA VAL A 347 10.17 26.42 22.17
C VAL A 347 11.15 25.95 23.24
N GLY A 348 11.21 24.63 23.46
CA GLY A 348 12.00 24.01 24.52
C GLY A 348 11.25 23.83 25.85
N SER A 349 10.02 24.33 25.97
CA SER A 349 9.13 24.03 27.11
C SER A 349 8.78 22.54 27.15
N GLU A 350 8.81 21.95 28.34
CA GLU A 350 8.31 20.60 28.60
C GLU A 350 6.86 20.64 29.08
N ILE A 351 5.99 19.78 28.53
CA ILE A 351 4.61 19.58 29.00
C ILE A 351 4.61 18.46 30.05
N GLU A 352 4.42 18.79 31.33
CA GLU A 352 4.40 17.82 32.43
C GLU A 352 3.01 17.21 32.65
N SER A 353 1.95 18.00 32.48
CA SER A 353 0.56 17.55 32.61
C SER A 353 -0.40 18.28 31.68
N ILE A 354 -1.52 17.62 31.39
CA ILE A 354 -2.65 18.10 30.60
C ILE A 354 -3.92 17.85 31.41
N ASP A 355 -4.73 18.88 31.64
CA ASP A 355 -5.97 18.83 32.44
C ASP A 355 -5.76 18.16 33.81
N ASP A 356 -4.72 18.62 34.55
CA ASP A 356 -4.28 18.09 35.85
C ASP A 356 -3.83 16.62 35.87
N GLU A 357 -3.70 15.99 34.70
CA GLU A 357 -3.20 14.63 34.55
C GLU A 357 -1.77 14.63 34.01
N ALA A 358 -0.85 13.90 34.67
CA ALA A 358 0.51 13.72 34.18
C ALA A 358 0.50 13.23 32.72
N VAL A 359 1.34 13.80 31.85
CA VAL A 359 1.25 13.59 30.39
C VAL A 359 1.29 12.11 29.99
N ALA A 360 2.06 11.29 30.72
CA ALA A 360 2.12 9.85 30.49
C ALA A 360 0.80 9.14 30.79
N ALA A 361 0.07 9.58 31.81
CA ALA A 361 -1.25 9.05 32.14
C ALA A 361 -2.29 9.54 31.13
N TYR A 362 -2.29 10.83 30.79
CA TYR A 362 -3.19 11.41 29.79
C TYR A 362 -3.06 10.67 28.44
N VAL A 363 -1.83 10.43 27.99
CA VAL A 363 -1.60 9.67 26.75
C VAL A 363 -2.12 8.24 26.84
N ARG A 364 -1.93 7.53 27.97
CA ARG A 364 -2.45 6.16 28.12
C ARG A 364 -3.98 6.10 28.08
N GLN A 365 -4.66 7.09 28.66
CA GLN A 365 -6.12 7.09 28.78
C GLN A 365 -6.82 7.64 27.54
N HIS A 366 -6.29 8.74 26.98
CA HIS A 366 -7.01 9.56 26.02
C HIS A 366 -6.46 9.51 24.59
N VAL A 367 -5.20 9.09 24.41
CA VAL A 367 -4.52 9.14 23.10
C VAL A 367 -4.21 7.73 22.59
N ALA A 368 -3.39 6.98 23.33
CA ALA A 368 -2.83 5.70 22.93
C ALA A 368 -3.86 4.64 22.47
N PRO A 369 -5.07 4.52 23.07
CA PRO A 369 -6.05 3.52 22.61
C PRO A 369 -6.52 3.71 21.16
N PHE A 370 -6.32 4.90 20.58
CA PHE A 370 -6.77 5.26 19.24
C PHE A 370 -5.60 5.40 18.24
N GLN A 371 -4.36 5.17 18.69
CA GLN A 371 -3.17 5.31 17.86
C GLN A 371 -2.58 3.95 17.52
N SER A 372 -2.09 3.85 16.28
CA SER A 372 -1.45 2.66 15.75
C SER A 372 -0.32 3.06 14.82
N ALA A 373 0.73 2.25 14.81
CA ALA A 373 1.89 2.40 13.95
C ALA A 373 2.61 1.07 13.81
N SER A 374 3.33 0.90 12.71
CA SER A 374 4.18 -0.26 12.45
C SER A 374 5.46 -0.25 13.31
N THR A 375 5.89 0.90 13.85
CA THR A 375 7.10 1.05 14.67
C THR A 375 6.88 1.90 15.91
N GLU A 376 7.80 1.81 16.89
CA GLU A 376 7.74 2.62 18.11
C GLU A 376 8.01 4.10 17.83
N GLN A 377 8.93 4.42 16.92
CA GLN A 377 9.25 5.80 16.58
C GLN A 377 8.09 6.53 15.88
N ASP A 378 7.37 5.88 14.95
CA ASP A 378 6.15 6.45 14.36
C ASP A 378 5.02 6.51 15.41
N LEU A 379 4.89 5.51 16.27
CA LEU A 379 3.89 5.55 17.36
C LEU A 379 4.13 6.76 18.28
N LYS A 380 5.38 7.11 18.55
CA LYS A 380 5.73 8.33 19.31
C LYS A 380 5.32 9.59 18.55
N VAL A 381 5.61 9.69 17.25
CA VAL A 381 5.17 10.82 16.43
C VAL A 381 3.66 11.00 16.47
N ARG A 382 2.90 9.92 16.28
CA ARG A 382 1.43 9.95 16.27
C ARG A 382 0.85 10.35 17.62
N LYS A 383 1.34 9.75 18.71
CA LYS A 383 0.86 10.06 20.08
C LYS A 383 1.24 11.46 20.53
N TYR A 384 2.52 11.83 20.39
CA TYR A 384 3.06 13.02 21.04
C TYR A 384 3.13 14.23 20.12
N GLY A 385 3.06 14.04 18.79
CA GLY A 385 3.09 15.13 17.81
C GLY A 385 1.72 15.41 17.19
N TYR A 386 1.02 14.38 16.71
CA TYR A 386 -0.23 14.58 15.98
C TYR A 386 -1.47 14.62 16.86
N ALA A 387 -1.61 13.66 17.78
CA ALA A 387 -2.84 13.44 18.53
C ALA A 387 -2.87 14.08 19.93
N LEU A 388 -1.71 14.39 20.52
CA LEU A 388 -1.59 14.77 21.93
C LEU A 388 -2.56 15.88 22.37
N LEU A 389 -2.61 16.96 21.58
CA LEU A 389 -3.39 18.16 21.88
C LEU A 389 -4.67 18.26 21.04
N ALA A 390 -4.94 17.25 20.19
CA ALA A 390 -6.14 17.20 19.36
C ALA A 390 -7.38 16.88 20.19
N GLY A 391 -8.55 17.34 19.75
CA GLY A 391 -9.83 17.06 20.38
C GLY A 391 -10.90 18.09 20.01
N PRO A 392 -12.01 18.16 20.77
CA PRO A 392 -13.13 19.04 20.43
C PRO A 392 -12.74 20.52 20.48
N SER A 393 -13.08 21.26 19.43
CA SER A 393 -12.81 22.70 19.30
C SER A 393 -13.38 23.55 20.44
N THR A 394 -14.43 23.06 21.10
CA THR A 394 -15.13 23.72 22.21
C THR A 394 -14.49 23.49 23.58
N ARG A 395 -13.44 22.67 23.67
CA ARG A 395 -12.77 22.35 24.93
C ARG A 395 -11.35 22.89 24.93
N SER A 396 -11.04 23.73 25.89
CA SER A 396 -9.70 24.23 26.18
C SER A 396 -8.86 23.15 26.90
N LEU A 397 -7.56 23.35 26.96
CA LEU A 397 -6.58 22.50 27.65
C LEU A 397 -5.88 23.29 28.74
N THR A 398 -5.75 22.70 29.93
CA THR A 398 -4.85 23.23 30.97
C THR A 398 -3.51 22.53 30.86
N LEU A 399 -2.45 23.25 30.48
CA LEU A 399 -1.10 22.71 30.32
C LEU A 399 -0.22 23.17 31.48
N SER A 400 0.37 22.23 32.21
CA SER A 400 1.46 22.55 33.14
C SER A 400 2.80 22.34 32.43
N LEU A 401 3.59 23.41 32.43
CA LEU A 401 4.81 23.56 31.67
C LEU A 401 6.00 23.74 32.59
N ARG A 402 7.12 23.10 32.21
CA ARG A 402 8.45 23.44 32.70
C ARG A 402 9.21 24.17 31.60
N GLN A 403 9.54 25.43 31.86
CA GLN A 403 10.26 26.29 30.93
C GLN A 403 11.75 25.90 30.85
N PRO A 404 12.48 26.34 29.81
CA PRO A 404 13.92 26.10 29.69
C PRO A 404 14.76 26.59 30.88
N ASP A 405 14.32 27.66 31.56
CA ASP A 405 14.97 28.19 32.76
C ASP A 405 14.63 27.41 34.06
N GLY A 406 13.82 26.36 33.94
CA GLY A 406 13.36 25.52 35.03
C GLY A 406 12.12 26.02 35.76
N SER A 407 11.62 27.21 35.44
CA SER A 407 10.39 27.76 36.03
C SER A 407 9.17 26.93 35.64
N LEU A 408 8.20 26.87 36.55
CA LEU A 408 6.95 26.16 36.34
C LEU A 408 5.84 27.16 36.05
N GLN A 409 5.02 26.86 35.06
CA GLN A 409 3.87 27.66 34.68
C GLN A 409 2.69 26.76 34.33
N THR A 410 1.48 27.21 34.61
CA THR A 410 0.27 26.59 34.06
C THR A 410 -0.44 27.60 33.18
N ILE A 411 -0.86 27.15 31.99
CA ILE A 411 -1.57 27.98 31.01
C ILE A 411 -2.82 27.26 30.53
N GLU A 412 -3.85 28.04 30.22
CA GLU A 412 -5.04 27.56 29.52
C GLU A 412 -4.91 27.86 28.03
N VAL A 413 -5.13 26.85 27.20
CA VAL A 413 -4.91 26.90 25.74
C VAL A 413 -6.16 26.45 25.02
N GLU A 414 -6.65 27.28 24.11
CA GLU A 414 -7.77 26.94 23.23
C GLU A 414 -7.32 25.99 22.10
N ARG A 415 -8.25 25.20 21.57
CA ARG A 415 -7.99 24.35 20.39
C ARG A 415 -8.29 25.03 19.06
N SER A 416 -9.00 26.16 19.08
CA SER A 416 -9.46 26.87 17.89
C SER A 416 -9.47 28.38 18.12
N GLY A 417 -9.84 29.15 17.09
CA GLY A 417 -9.98 30.61 17.19
C GLY A 417 -8.67 31.41 17.09
N TYR A 418 -7.62 30.82 16.53
CA TYR A 418 -6.36 31.51 16.23
C TYR A 418 -6.42 32.14 14.83
N THR A 419 -6.20 33.45 14.74
CA THR A 419 -6.14 34.19 13.47
C THR A 419 -4.73 34.65 13.12
N ASP A 420 -3.78 34.46 14.03
CA ASP A 420 -2.38 34.88 13.99
C ASP A 420 -1.44 33.69 13.73
N VAL A 421 -1.92 32.67 13.00
CA VAL A 421 -1.17 31.43 12.80
C VAL A 421 -0.17 31.56 11.65
N GLU A 422 1.11 31.36 11.96
CA GLU A 422 2.22 31.39 10.99
C GLU A 422 2.90 30.02 10.90
N TRP A 423 2.44 29.18 9.96
CA TRP A 423 3.09 27.90 9.68
C TRP A 423 4.34 28.10 8.81
N PRO A 424 5.41 27.31 9.01
CA PRO A 424 6.52 27.30 8.07
C PRO A 424 6.04 26.83 6.70
N GLU A 425 6.61 27.43 5.65
CA GLU A 425 6.37 26.97 4.28
C GLU A 425 6.77 25.50 4.14
N SER A 426 5.91 24.70 3.48
CA SER A 426 6.12 23.26 3.27
C SER A 426 7.26 22.94 2.29
N PHE A 427 7.75 23.94 1.58
CA PHE A 427 8.86 23.82 0.66
C PHE A 427 9.72 25.07 0.80
N GLN A 428 10.97 24.87 1.14
CA GLN A 428 11.95 25.94 1.32
C GLN A 428 13.21 25.56 0.57
N ARG A 429 13.68 26.50 -0.25
CA ARG A 429 15.02 26.48 -0.82
C ARG A 429 15.89 27.50 -0.09
N ARG A 430 17.11 27.11 0.24
CA ARG A 430 18.12 28.02 0.81
C ARG A 430 19.47 27.73 0.18
N GLN A 431 20.16 28.78 -0.23
CA GLN A 431 21.58 28.69 -0.50
C GLN A 431 22.34 28.89 0.81
N LEU A 432 23.17 27.91 1.17
CA LEU A 432 23.98 27.90 2.37
C LEU A 432 25.44 28.23 2.04
N ASP A 433 26.20 28.59 3.07
CA ASP A 433 27.64 28.88 2.95
C ASP A 433 28.40 27.74 2.27
N GLY A 434 29.36 28.08 1.40
CA GLY A 434 30.15 27.10 0.65
C GLY A 434 29.49 26.60 -0.64
N GLY A 435 28.46 27.30 -1.14
CA GLY A 435 27.80 26.92 -2.40
C GLY A 435 26.91 25.69 -2.28
N ILE A 436 26.41 25.42 -1.08
CA ILE A 436 25.54 24.28 -0.80
C ILE A 436 24.08 24.69 -1.02
N GLU A 437 23.33 23.91 -1.81
CA GLU A 437 21.89 24.10 -1.97
C GLU A 437 21.14 23.21 -0.97
N TYR A 438 20.21 23.79 -0.23
CA TYR A 438 19.29 23.10 0.67
C TYR A 438 17.87 23.17 0.12
N LEU A 439 17.20 22.02 0.04
CA LEU A 439 15.79 21.91 -0.30
C LEU A 439 15.06 21.07 0.75
N SER A 440 13.99 21.62 1.31
CA SER A 440 13.00 20.82 2.05
C SER A 440 11.92 20.32 1.12
N LEU A 441 11.61 19.03 1.23
CA LEU A 441 10.58 18.37 0.45
C LEU A 441 9.55 17.82 1.44
N ASP A 442 8.69 18.66 2.05
CA ASP A 442 7.85 18.22 3.18
C ASP A 442 6.60 17.41 2.78
N SER A 443 6.34 17.21 1.49
CA SER A 443 5.19 16.41 1.02
C SER A 443 5.37 15.94 -0.42
N PHE A 444 4.87 14.76 -0.75
CA PHE A 444 4.73 14.26 -2.13
C PHE A 444 3.27 14.09 -2.56
N ALA A 445 2.32 14.75 -1.89
CA ALA A 445 0.90 14.59 -2.14
C ALA A 445 0.38 15.30 -3.40
N ASP A 446 0.96 16.44 -3.78
CA ASP A 446 0.38 17.37 -4.77
C ASP A 446 1.36 17.85 -5.86
N GLY A 447 2.55 17.25 -5.95
CA GLY A 447 3.53 17.54 -7.01
C GLY A 447 4.44 18.75 -6.77
N ARG A 448 4.10 19.64 -5.82
CA ARG A 448 4.87 20.88 -5.54
C ARG A 448 6.35 20.63 -5.20
N ALA A 449 6.67 19.50 -4.59
CA ALA A 449 8.05 19.09 -4.33
C ALA A 449 8.87 18.97 -5.62
N LEU A 450 8.30 18.34 -6.64
CA LEU A 450 8.96 18.16 -7.93
C LEU A 450 9.05 19.49 -8.66
N GLU A 451 7.98 20.30 -8.64
CA GLU A 451 8.00 21.64 -9.24
C GLU A 451 9.09 22.54 -8.63
N ALA A 452 9.22 22.51 -7.30
CA ALA A 452 10.26 23.27 -6.60
C ALA A 452 11.68 22.75 -6.92
N PHE A 453 11.85 21.43 -7.03
CA PHE A 453 13.11 20.83 -7.44
C PHE A 453 13.49 21.20 -8.88
N ASP A 454 12.55 21.05 -9.83
CA ASP A 454 12.74 21.39 -11.24
C ASP A 454 13.08 22.89 -11.41
N ALA A 455 12.41 23.76 -10.65
CA ALA A 455 12.69 25.19 -10.65
C ALA A 455 14.07 25.55 -10.09
N ALA A 456 14.59 24.75 -9.15
CA ALA A 456 15.91 24.92 -8.56
C ALA A 456 17.04 24.20 -9.32
N TRP A 457 16.68 23.41 -10.34
CA TRP A 457 17.63 22.55 -11.06
C TRP A 457 18.84 23.29 -11.62
N PRO A 458 18.71 24.47 -12.28
CA PRO A 458 19.88 25.18 -12.81
C PRO A 458 20.93 25.55 -11.77
N GLU A 459 20.51 25.86 -10.55
CA GLU A 459 21.40 26.17 -9.43
C GLU A 459 21.91 24.93 -8.72
N ILE A 460 21.07 23.88 -8.59
CA ILE A 460 21.49 22.58 -8.08
C ILE A 460 22.63 22.03 -8.95
N GLN A 461 22.55 22.14 -10.27
CA GLN A 461 23.63 21.71 -11.18
C GLN A 461 24.97 22.40 -10.92
N GLN A 462 24.95 23.62 -10.37
CA GLN A 462 26.15 24.41 -10.08
C GLN A 462 26.56 24.32 -8.60
N ALA A 463 25.77 23.67 -7.76
CA ALA A 463 26.00 23.59 -6.32
C ALA A 463 27.21 22.72 -5.98
N SER A 464 28.02 23.17 -5.04
CA SER A 464 29.13 22.39 -4.49
C SER A 464 28.63 21.18 -3.69
N GLY A 465 27.43 21.26 -3.13
CA GLY A 465 26.75 20.13 -2.49
C GLY A 465 25.24 20.34 -2.40
N LEU A 466 24.51 19.25 -2.22
CA LEU A 466 23.05 19.25 -2.14
C LEU A 466 22.57 18.61 -0.83
N ILE A 467 21.71 19.30 -0.08
CA ILE A 467 21.00 18.76 1.07
C ILE A 467 19.50 18.68 0.74
N LEU A 468 18.96 17.46 0.77
CA LEU A 468 17.53 17.19 0.62
C LEU A 468 16.94 16.82 1.99
N ASP A 469 15.97 17.57 2.48
CA ASP A 469 15.37 17.34 3.79
C ASP A 469 13.98 16.70 3.68
N LEU A 470 13.88 15.44 4.14
CA LEU A 470 12.64 14.65 4.22
C LEU A 470 12.13 14.51 5.66
N ARG A 471 12.74 15.18 6.65
CA ARG A 471 12.43 14.97 8.08
C ARG A 471 10.97 15.25 8.43
N ASN A 472 10.27 16.07 7.65
CA ASN A 472 8.84 16.36 7.84
C ASN A 472 7.94 15.77 6.73
N ASN A 473 8.48 14.95 5.83
CA ASN A 473 7.74 14.42 4.69
C ASN A 473 6.89 13.19 5.03
N GLY A 474 5.56 13.39 5.08
CA GLY A 474 4.58 12.34 5.33
C GLY A 474 4.24 11.45 4.12
N GLY A 475 4.89 11.65 2.98
CA GLY A 475 4.68 10.88 1.75
C GLY A 475 3.62 11.49 0.83
N GLY A 476 2.87 10.62 0.14
CA GLY A 476 1.99 10.99 -0.97
C GLY A 476 2.17 10.00 -2.12
N SER A 477 2.45 10.49 -3.32
CA SER A 477 2.85 9.64 -4.45
C SER A 477 4.35 9.34 -4.39
N SER A 478 4.78 8.12 -4.71
CA SER A 478 6.21 7.80 -4.85
C SER A 478 6.83 8.47 -6.09
N TRP A 479 6.01 8.88 -7.06
CA TRP A 479 6.48 9.41 -8.34
C TRP A 479 7.33 10.68 -8.22
N PRO A 480 6.94 11.75 -7.49
CA PRO A 480 7.80 12.93 -7.29
C PRO A 480 9.18 12.57 -6.73
N GLY A 481 9.24 11.75 -5.67
CA GLY A 481 10.50 11.33 -5.06
C GLY A 481 11.39 10.53 -6.01
N TYR A 482 10.82 9.59 -6.77
CA TYR A 482 11.56 8.84 -7.79
C TYR A 482 12.03 9.71 -8.96
N ARG A 483 11.22 10.69 -9.38
CA ARG A 483 11.63 11.64 -10.43
C ARG A 483 12.76 12.54 -9.98
N ILE A 484 12.73 13.04 -8.75
CA ILE A 484 13.84 13.79 -8.15
C ILE A 484 15.09 12.90 -8.11
N LEU A 485 14.98 11.66 -7.61
CA LEU A 485 16.13 10.74 -7.54
C LEU A 485 16.74 10.45 -8.92
N ALA A 486 15.92 10.38 -9.98
CA ALA A 486 16.38 10.13 -11.33
C ALA A 486 17.30 11.23 -11.92
N TYR A 487 17.30 12.45 -11.35
CA TYR A 487 18.28 13.50 -11.66
C TYR A 487 19.63 13.33 -10.94
N LEU A 488 19.66 12.46 -9.94
CA LEU A 488 20.76 12.38 -8.98
C LEU A 488 21.56 11.10 -9.15
N ILE A 489 21.06 10.07 -9.83
CA ILE A 489 21.71 8.76 -9.97
C ILE A 489 22.27 8.57 -11.38
N ASP A 490 23.37 7.83 -11.51
CA ASP A 490 24.00 7.51 -12.81
C ASP A 490 23.63 6.12 -13.33
N GLU A 491 23.17 5.23 -12.45
CA GLU A 491 22.79 3.87 -12.76
C GLU A 491 21.36 3.59 -12.25
N PRO A 492 20.60 2.68 -12.88
CA PRO A 492 19.23 2.41 -12.48
C PRO A 492 19.12 1.95 -11.02
N ALA A 493 18.26 2.61 -10.23
CA ALA A 493 18.02 2.24 -8.84
C ALA A 493 16.81 1.30 -8.74
N VAL A 494 16.95 0.23 -7.94
CA VAL A 494 15.87 -0.74 -7.72
C VAL A 494 14.98 -0.26 -6.57
N PRO A 495 13.65 -0.10 -6.76
CA PRO A 495 12.72 0.25 -5.69
C PRO A 495 12.44 -0.93 -4.76
N ALA A 496 11.53 -0.75 -3.80
CA ALA A 496 11.03 -1.81 -2.92
C ALA A 496 10.69 -3.08 -3.69
N ALA A 497 11.02 -4.24 -3.11
CA ALA A 497 10.31 -5.45 -3.49
C ALA A 497 8.93 -5.43 -2.83
N SER A 498 7.88 -5.66 -3.63
CA SER A 498 6.50 -5.45 -3.20
C SER A 498 5.64 -6.69 -3.41
N TRP A 499 4.74 -6.96 -2.47
CA TRP A 499 3.76 -8.03 -2.54
C TRP A 499 2.36 -7.55 -2.16
N THR A 500 1.34 -8.24 -2.65
CA THR A 500 -0.04 -8.04 -2.23
C THR A 500 -0.69 -9.38 -1.91
N ARG A 501 -1.75 -9.37 -1.11
CA ARG A 501 -2.59 -10.55 -0.92
C ARG A 501 -3.63 -10.61 -2.03
N ARG A 502 -3.79 -11.78 -2.64
CA ARG A 502 -4.93 -12.06 -3.53
C ARG A 502 -5.68 -13.27 -3.02
N ASN A 503 -6.99 -13.12 -2.85
CA ASN A 503 -7.86 -14.23 -2.48
C ASN A 503 -8.37 -14.89 -3.77
N ASP A 504 -7.72 -15.97 -4.17
CA ASP A 504 -8.24 -16.88 -5.19
C ASP A 504 -9.31 -17.77 -4.55
N SER A 505 -10.58 -17.54 -4.93
CA SER A 505 -11.73 -18.25 -4.35
C SER A 505 -11.73 -19.75 -4.66
N VAL A 506 -11.21 -20.16 -5.81
CA VAL A 506 -11.08 -21.57 -6.20
C VAL A 506 -10.02 -22.25 -5.33
N ARG A 507 -8.87 -21.59 -5.14
CA ARG A 507 -7.82 -22.10 -4.26
C ARG A 507 -8.25 -22.11 -2.80
N GLN A 508 -8.98 -21.10 -2.34
CA GLN A 508 -9.52 -21.03 -0.99
C GLN A 508 -10.50 -22.19 -0.72
N ALA A 509 -11.31 -22.57 -1.69
CA ALA A 509 -12.19 -23.74 -1.61
C ALA A 509 -11.41 -25.06 -1.51
N ALA A 510 -10.20 -25.13 -2.06
CA ALA A 510 -9.34 -26.32 -2.00
C ALA A 510 -8.50 -26.38 -0.71
N SER A 511 -7.97 -25.25 -0.27
CA SER A 511 -7.18 -25.10 0.96
C SER A 511 -7.33 -23.67 1.43
N ALA A 512 -7.81 -23.46 2.67
CA ALA A 512 -7.94 -22.14 3.30
C ALA A 512 -6.57 -21.46 3.50
N SER A 513 -5.94 -21.07 2.40
CA SER A 513 -4.58 -20.54 2.32
C SER A 513 -4.59 -19.05 2.02
N VAL A 514 -3.63 -18.34 2.60
CA VAL A 514 -3.31 -16.95 2.26
C VAL A 514 -2.14 -16.97 1.29
N GLN A 515 -2.25 -16.22 0.20
CA GLN A 515 -1.22 -16.17 -0.85
C GLN A 515 -0.75 -14.74 -1.07
N PHE A 516 0.57 -14.57 -1.07
CA PHE A 516 1.23 -13.34 -1.46
C PHE A 516 1.67 -13.43 -2.91
N HIS A 517 1.39 -12.38 -3.66
CA HIS A 517 1.75 -12.26 -5.06
C HIS A 517 2.71 -11.09 -5.22
N PRO A 518 3.86 -11.28 -5.88
CA PRO A 518 4.77 -10.18 -6.16
C PRO A 518 4.07 -9.17 -7.08
N LEU A 519 4.37 -7.89 -6.84
CA LEU A 519 4.02 -6.81 -7.74
C LEU A 519 5.21 -6.53 -8.66
N SER A 520 4.92 -6.24 -9.93
CA SER A 520 5.95 -5.77 -10.85
C SER A 520 6.38 -4.37 -10.44
N VAL A 521 7.68 -4.17 -10.28
CA VAL A 521 8.30 -2.88 -10.01
C VAL A 521 9.27 -2.55 -11.13
N ARG A 522 9.28 -1.28 -11.56
CA ARG A 522 10.22 -0.80 -12.58
C ARG A 522 11.40 -0.13 -11.90
N PRO A 523 12.63 -0.37 -12.36
CA PRO A 523 13.77 0.42 -11.94
C PRO A 523 13.53 1.91 -12.17
N ILE A 524 14.15 2.74 -11.33
CA ILE A 524 14.22 4.18 -11.51
C ILE A 524 15.39 4.42 -12.46
N GLU A 525 15.06 4.76 -13.70
CA GLU A 525 16.06 5.06 -14.73
C GLU A 525 16.58 6.49 -14.54
N PRO A 526 17.90 6.74 -14.73
CA PRO A 526 18.44 8.09 -14.78
C PRO A 526 17.83 8.90 -15.93
N ILE A 527 17.68 10.22 -15.76
CA ILE A 527 17.01 11.06 -16.77
C ILE A 527 17.89 11.37 -17.99
N ALA A 528 19.20 11.58 -17.84
CA ALA A 528 20.12 11.94 -18.95
C ALA A 528 21.61 11.84 -18.55
N GLU A 529 22.53 12.18 -19.47
CA GLU A 529 23.99 12.24 -19.25
C GLU A 529 24.44 13.39 -18.30
N ASP A 530 23.55 14.34 -17.96
CA ASP A 530 23.86 15.54 -17.13
C ASP A 530 23.30 15.43 -15.69
N ASN A 531 23.45 14.28 -15.05
CA ASN A 531 23.06 14.11 -13.65
C ASN A 531 23.89 15.01 -12.73
N TYR A 532 23.32 15.36 -11.57
CA TYR A 532 24.10 16.08 -10.57
C TYR A 532 25.23 15.19 -10.07
N ALA A 533 26.48 15.66 -10.15
CA ALA A 533 27.68 14.88 -9.79
C ALA A 533 28.22 15.19 -8.38
N GLY A 534 27.74 16.26 -7.72
CA GLY A 534 28.25 16.69 -6.42
C GLY A 534 27.82 15.80 -5.24
N PRO A 535 28.39 16.01 -4.04
CA PRO A 535 27.96 15.33 -2.82
C PRO A 535 26.50 15.61 -2.46
N ILE A 536 25.77 14.58 -2.04
CA ILE A 536 24.36 14.67 -1.65
C ILE A 536 24.18 14.14 -0.23
N VAL A 537 23.47 14.89 0.59
CA VAL A 537 22.98 14.46 1.90
C VAL A 537 21.46 14.41 1.88
N LEU A 538 20.88 13.30 2.34
CA LEU A 538 19.44 13.15 2.56
C LEU A 538 19.15 13.16 4.07
N LEU A 539 18.36 14.12 4.55
CA LEU A 539 17.97 14.20 5.95
C LEU A 539 16.68 13.43 6.19
N THR A 540 16.68 12.54 7.18
CA THR A 540 15.53 11.70 7.52
C THR A 540 15.21 11.78 9.00
N GLY A 541 13.96 11.47 9.35
CA GLY A 541 13.52 11.42 10.73
C GLY A 541 12.28 10.54 10.91
N PRO A 542 11.77 10.39 12.15
CA PRO A 542 10.64 9.50 12.43
C PRO A 542 9.31 9.95 11.78
N ARG A 543 9.27 11.15 11.19
CA ARG A 543 8.15 11.68 10.40
C ARG A 543 8.29 11.42 8.90
N THR A 544 9.46 10.99 8.42
CA THR A 544 9.66 10.53 7.04
C THR A 544 8.88 9.23 6.85
N PHE A 545 7.80 9.27 6.07
CA PHE A 545 6.79 8.20 6.02
C PHE A 545 6.32 7.94 4.58
N SER A 546 5.87 6.71 4.31
CA SER A 546 5.24 6.32 3.04
C SER A 546 6.14 6.61 1.82
N ALA A 547 5.65 7.30 0.80
CA ALA A 547 6.43 7.66 -0.40
C ALA A 547 7.78 8.37 -0.12
N ALA A 548 7.94 9.02 1.04
CA ALA A 548 9.23 9.58 1.44
C ALA A 548 10.24 8.48 1.83
N GLU A 549 9.78 7.38 2.43
CA GLU A 549 10.61 6.19 2.68
C GLU A 549 10.96 5.46 1.39
N ASP A 550 10.05 5.44 0.41
CA ASP A 550 10.34 4.89 -0.92
C ASP A 550 11.54 5.59 -1.56
N MET A 551 11.57 6.94 -1.52
CA MET A 551 12.71 7.73 -1.99
C MET A 551 13.96 7.48 -1.15
N ALA A 552 13.85 7.48 0.19
CA ALA A 552 15.00 7.27 1.07
C ALA A 552 15.66 5.90 0.88
N MET A 553 14.85 4.84 0.72
CA MET A 553 15.33 3.49 0.44
C MET A 553 15.98 3.41 -0.94
N ALA A 554 15.35 3.96 -1.99
CA ALA A 554 15.94 3.96 -3.32
C ALA A 554 17.27 4.77 -3.38
N PHE A 555 17.36 5.86 -2.62
CA PHE A 555 18.60 6.63 -2.45
C PHE A 555 19.70 5.84 -1.72
N ALA A 556 19.34 5.08 -0.67
CA ALA A 556 20.28 4.19 0.00
C ALA A 556 20.76 3.07 -0.93
N VAL A 557 19.85 2.44 -1.68
CA VAL A 557 20.16 1.35 -2.62
C VAL A 557 21.06 1.82 -3.76
N SER A 558 20.88 3.05 -4.25
CA SER A 558 21.75 3.62 -5.29
C SER A 558 23.13 4.02 -4.78
N GLN A 559 23.35 4.02 -3.46
CA GLN A 559 24.58 4.46 -2.80
C GLN A 559 25.03 5.86 -3.25
N ARG A 560 24.06 6.72 -3.62
CA ARG A 560 24.37 8.00 -4.27
C ARG A 560 24.93 9.04 -3.31
N GLY A 561 24.59 8.97 -2.04
CA GLY A 561 25.07 9.91 -1.03
C GLY A 561 24.92 9.32 0.37
N VAL A 562 24.79 10.19 1.37
CA VAL A 562 24.65 9.78 2.77
C VAL A 562 23.27 10.17 3.31
N ILE A 563 22.69 9.30 4.12
CA ILE A 563 21.50 9.59 4.91
C ILE A 563 21.92 9.97 6.33
N ILE A 564 21.51 11.15 6.81
CA ILE A 564 21.82 11.64 8.15
C ILE A 564 20.52 11.96 8.89
N GLY A 565 20.44 11.59 10.17
CA GLY A 565 19.29 11.92 11.02
C GLY A 565 18.82 10.72 11.84
N GLN A 566 17.53 10.40 11.78
CA GLN A 566 16.95 9.30 12.56
C GLN A 566 16.22 8.32 11.64
N THR A 567 16.06 7.07 12.11
CA THR A 567 15.28 6.06 11.41
C THR A 567 13.88 6.58 11.06
N THR A 568 13.47 6.30 9.83
CA THR A 568 12.16 6.70 9.30
C THR A 568 11.00 5.97 10.00
N ALA A 569 9.76 6.32 9.63
CA ALA A 569 8.55 5.80 10.27
C ALA A 569 8.40 4.26 10.18
N GLY A 570 8.99 3.61 9.18
CA GLY A 570 8.97 2.16 9.03
C GLY A 570 7.63 1.63 8.58
N SER A 571 6.97 2.36 7.68
CA SER A 571 5.77 1.88 7.03
C SER A 571 5.62 2.62 5.70
N THR A 572 5.97 1.90 4.63
CA THR A 572 5.52 2.19 3.27
C THR A 572 4.37 1.24 2.92
N GLY A 573 3.61 1.56 1.89
CA GLY A 573 2.48 0.73 1.47
C GLY A 573 1.51 1.47 0.57
N GLN A 574 0.57 0.70 0.02
CA GLN A 574 -0.56 1.21 -0.74
C GLN A 574 -1.82 0.99 0.10
N PRO A 575 -2.38 2.04 0.72
CA PRO A 575 -3.63 1.91 1.44
C PRO A 575 -4.80 1.78 0.45
N LEU A 576 -5.66 0.80 0.69
CA LEU A 576 -6.98 0.70 0.08
C LEU A 576 -7.96 1.55 0.88
N MET A 577 -8.54 2.57 0.23
CA MET A 577 -9.52 3.49 0.83
C MET A 577 -10.95 3.01 0.58
N PHE A 578 -11.84 3.15 1.55
CA PHE A 578 -13.27 2.86 1.40
C PHE A 578 -14.14 3.68 2.35
N HIS A 579 -15.37 3.97 1.94
CA HIS A 579 -16.35 4.71 2.74
C HIS A 579 -16.94 3.86 3.88
N LEU A 580 -17.35 4.56 4.92
CA LEU A 580 -18.04 4.01 6.09
C LEU A 580 -19.42 4.67 6.25
N PRO A 581 -20.37 4.01 6.92
CA PRO A 581 -21.64 4.63 7.31
C PRO A 581 -21.41 5.87 8.18
N GLY A 582 -22.19 6.93 7.94
CA GLY A 582 -22.06 8.22 8.62
C GLY A 582 -21.08 9.20 7.96
N GLY A 583 -20.75 9.01 6.68
CA GLY A 583 -20.01 9.98 5.85
C GLY A 583 -18.47 9.91 5.93
N GLY A 584 -17.90 9.21 6.90
CA GLY A 584 -16.46 9.03 7.04
C GLY A 584 -15.88 7.95 6.13
N MET A 585 -14.59 7.66 6.32
CA MET A 585 -13.86 6.66 5.53
C MET A 585 -12.85 5.89 6.38
N ALA A 586 -12.39 4.76 5.87
CA ALA A 586 -11.27 4.02 6.43
C ALA A 586 -10.28 3.65 5.34
N ARG A 587 -9.08 3.30 5.78
CA ARG A 587 -8.02 2.78 4.93
C ARG A 587 -7.36 1.56 5.55
N ILE A 588 -6.92 0.62 4.71
CA ILE A 588 -6.22 -0.60 5.11
C ILE A 588 -4.99 -0.80 4.21
N CYS A 589 -3.84 -1.10 4.80
CA CYS A 589 -2.61 -1.37 4.04
C CYS A 589 -2.74 -2.66 3.19
N ALA A 590 -2.64 -2.52 1.86
CA ALA A 590 -2.85 -3.62 0.90
C ALA A 590 -1.58 -4.03 0.12
N LYS A 591 -0.45 -3.35 0.36
CA LYS A 591 0.85 -3.63 -0.26
C LYS A 591 1.92 -3.76 0.82
N ARG A 592 2.62 -4.90 0.81
CA ARG A 592 3.74 -5.22 1.68
C ARG A 592 5.02 -4.90 0.92
N ASP A 593 5.87 -4.08 1.50
CA ASP A 593 7.17 -3.74 0.92
C ASP A 593 8.32 -4.23 1.81
N THR A 594 9.41 -4.64 1.16
CA THR A 594 10.69 -4.97 1.77
C THR A 594 11.80 -4.22 1.04
N TRP A 595 13.01 -4.25 1.60
CA TRP A 595 14.21 -3.95 0.83
C TRP A 595 14.33 -4.88 -0.40
N PRO A 596 15.06 -4.49 -1.46
CA PRO A 596 15.26 -5.33 -2.64
C PRO A 596 15.85 -6.71 -2.34
N ASP A 597 16.62 -6.84 -1.26
CA ASP A 597 17.19 -8.12 -0.80
C ASP A 597 16.22 -9.00 0.00
N GLY A 598 14.99 -8.52 0.22
CA GLY A 598 13.93 -9.18 0.98
C GLY A 598 13.94 -8.89 2.48
N SER A 599 14.88 -8.10 2.99
CA SER A 599 14.92 -7.74 4.42
C SER A 599 13.78 -6.79 4.80
N PRO A 600 13.27 -6.85 6.05
CA PRO A 600 12.10 -6.06 6.45
C PRO A 600 12.33 -4.54 6.34
N LEU A 601 11.39 -3.84 5.72
CA LEU A 601 11.30 -2.37 5.73
C LEU A 601 10.15 -1.92 6.62
N VAL A 602 8.94 -2.43 6.37
CA VAL A 602 7.78 -2.19 7.24
C VAL A 602 8.02 -2.85 8.61
N GLY A 603 7.78 -2.09 9.67
CA GLY A 603 8.09 -2.49 11.04
C GLY A 603 9.52 -2.17 11.49
N VAL A 604 10.35 -1.57 10.63
CA VAL A 604 11.73 -1.19 10.94
C VAL A 604 12.01 0.27 10.55
N GLY A 605 11.85 0.61 9.27
CA GLY A 605 12.25 1.88 8.68
C GLY A 605 13.61 1.83 7.99
N VAL A 606 13.89 2.89 7.22
CA VAL A 606 15.19 3.19 6.62
C VAL A 606 16.07 3.77 7.72
N ALA A 607 17.14 3.06 8.07
CA ALA A 607 18.14 3.57 9.00
C ALA A 607 19.04 4.61 8.30
N PRO A 608 19.43 5.69 8.98
CA PRO A 608 20.42 6.61 8.45
C PRO A 608 21.81 5.96 8.48
N ASP A 609 22.70 6.40 7.58
CA ASP A 609 24.12 6.02 7.62
C ASP A 609 24.83 6.66 8.83
N ILE A 610 24.39 7.88 9.19
CA ILE A 610 24.87 8.62 10.35
C ILE A 610 23.66 8.98 11.23
N GLU A 611 23.51 8.25 12.33
CA GLU A 611 22.42 8.48 13.28
C GLU A 611 22.71 9.69 14.18
N ILE A 612 21.84 10.71 14.09
CA ILE A 612 21.87 11.94 14.88
C ILE A 612 20.43 12.28 15.26
N ALA A 613 20.19 12.37 16.57
CA ALA A 613 18.91 12.80 17.13
C ALA A 613 19.10 14.08 17.95
N PRO A 614 18.32 15.16 17.70
CA PRO A 614 18.33 16.33 18.56
C PRO A 614 17.93 15.98 19.99
N ASN A 615 18.68 16.46 20.97
CA ASN A 615 18.32 16.33 22.39
C ASN A 615 17.59 17.60 22.88
N VAL A 616 17.12 17.60 24.13
CA VAL A 616 16.37 18.74 24.69
C VAL A 616 17.21 20.02 24.75
N SER A 617 18.51 19.91 25.03
CA SER A 617 19.40 21.07 25.05
C SER A 617 19.62 21.68 23.66
N ASP A 618 19.65 20.85 22.60
CA ASP A 618 19.72 21.35 21.23
C ASP A 618 18.48 22.18 20.89
N ILE A 619 17.28 21.68 21.23
CA ILE A 619 16.01 22.41 21.03
C ILE A 619 15.99 23.73 21.81
N GLN A 620 16.41 23.72 23.07
CA GLN A 620 16.45 24.92 23.92
C GLN A 620 17.48 25.94 23.43
N ALA A 621 18.57 25.49 22.81
CA ALA A 621 19.61 26.34 22.23
C ALA A 621 19.30 26.78 20.78
N GLY A 622 18.21 26.30 20.17
CA GLY A 622 17.90 26.57 18.77
C GLY A 622 18.88 25.94 17.78
N ARG A 623 19.54 24.85 18.16
CA ARG A 623 20.51 24.12 17.33
C ARG A 623 19.84 23.00 16.53
N ASP A 624 20.35 22.76 15.33
CA ASP A 624 19.98 21.63 14.48
C ASP A 624 21.23 20.76 14.22
N PRO A 625 21.55 19.81 15.11
CA PRO A 625 22.76 19.00 14.99
C PRO A 625 22.76 18.12 13.72
N VAL A 626 21.59 17.81 13.17
CA VAL A 626 21.46 17.03 11.93
C VAL A 626 21.89 17.89 10.73
N MET A 627 21.47 19.16 10.70
CA MET A 627 21.91 20.11 9.68
C MET A 627 23.40 20.45 9.79
N GLU A 628 23.90 20.68 11.01
CA GLU A 628 25.32 20.95 11.26
C GLU A 628 26.19 19.80 10.68
N ALA A 629 25.84 18.55 10.99
CA ALA A 629 26.56 17.39 10.47
C ALA A 629 26.46 17.22 8.95
N ALA A 630 25.31 17.58 8.35
CA ALA A 630 25.14 17.55 6.90
C ALA A 630 26.06 18.55 6.18
N MET A 631 26.16 19.77 6.73
CA MET A 631 27.04 20.80 6.20
C MET A 631 28.52 20.40 6.32
N ASP A 632 28.92 19.82 7.45
CA ASP A 632 30.29 19.36 7.66
C ASP A 632 30.65 18.19 6.74
N TRP A 633 29.74 17.23 6.56
CA TRP A 633 29.96 16.09 5.65
C TRP A 633 30.18 16.52 4.19
N ILE A 634 29.44 17.54 3.73
CA ILE A 634 29.60 18.11 2.39
C ILE A 634 30.96 18.82 2.27
N ARG A 635 31.31 19.69 3.21
CA ARG A 635 32.55 20.48 3.18
C ARG A 635 33.79 19.59 3.08
N GLU A 636 33.83 18.49 3.83
CA GLU A 636 34.91 17.49 3.78
C GLU A 636 35.12 16.83 2.41
N ARG A 637 34.16 16.99 1.47
CA ARG A 637 34.19 16.39 0.12
C ARG A 637 34.30 17.41 -0.99
N THR A 638 34.13 18.69 -0.68
CA THR A 638 34.24 19.79 -1.62
C THR A 638 35.55 20.56 -1.49
N ASP A 639 36.19 20.49 -0.31
CA ASP A 639 37.56 20.97 -0.05
C ASP A 639 38.61 19.94 -0.51
#